data_AF-A0A8J5H1X1-F1
#
_entry.id   AF-A0A8J5H1X1-F1
#
_cell.length_a   1.000
_cell.length_b   1.000
_cell.length_c   1.000
_cell.angle_alpha   90.00
_cell.angle_beta   90.00
_cell.angle_gamma   90.00
#
_symmetry.space_group_name_H-M   'P 1'
#
loop_
_entity.id
_entity.type
_entity.pdbx_description
1 polymer ?
#
loop_
_entity_poly.entity_id
_entity_poly.type
_entity_poly.pdbx_seq_one_letter_code
_entity_poly.pdbx_strand_id
1 'polypeptide(L)'
;MDRRSWIWRRKSSEKEGGCETESSGSVSSERYSGEQEATRTSSIGSPKHAQLPEISSKDVDHEVDETTKILNDKLSSALLNICAKEELVKQHAEVAEEAVLGWENAEKEVSILRQQLEDALKKCSSLEDKATHLNAALKECVRQLRLTREEQEQKVQDAILGKTHEWKFEKSELELQLIELQAQMEAKIETSTSFEYDLCSEIEDLKKENSALKADLATLTENLHMRTLELELSTRTAETSSKQHLDSIKKLARLEAECHKLRAAAHKLSSANKHKFISTSQCVESVTDSQSDAGERQLSLDHEQSGSDSCASALISELDQFNKEKDSPRSLNTAVEIGLMDDFLEMERLVALPEVDHGSYSPDNDADSDRTVAGKHSSRNELEAVHLHTTELEETIEKMKSEKVEMERSLAVTNDQLKDTCMQLMAAEGKIVVLQRQLNLINGEKHVFELELEAAEGKNNELELQLELAHTENHNLCERITSLDKNFDEEKKLSSKLRVRCQKMEATEAKRNKMQLQLESAFAEIIELRGKVRLLEQVVEEEKKLSTELASRCSKIDVLKQKKEELEWELESTNLELCKLHEKVDLIERKLKEEKAFSSGLLIKYETTELTNVRNKELEHQLSSKDLELVMLQEKVNILEDNVEKERAKRSELVLQLELAHKEVGNLHEKLGTLEKQMEDENAAESRDHASKYHILENQLQIKQQATKFYSSATSNEKPIVTQDKGIVPDVEKLAECQKTIASLNHQLKLLSNFDEFMLETDKPESPNGEFSASLPNTEQTGNLKLSTSLAGQPEFSCPSRKDCVTEIL
;
A
#
# COMPACT_ATOMS: atom_id res chain seq x y z
N MET A 1 36.62 12.82 -12.63
CA MET A 1 35.74 12.18 -13.63
C MET A 1 34.51 13.06 -13.80
N ASP A 2 34.05 13.27 -15.03
CA ASP A 2 32.73 13.89 -15.28
C ASP A 2 31.59 12.98 -14.83
N ARG A 3 30.48 13.59 -14.42
CA ARG A 3 29.16 13.36 -15.04
C ARG A 3 28.25 14.57 -14.80
N ARG A 4 27.66 15.08 -15.88
CA ARG A 4 26.76 16.23 -15.90
C ARG A 4 25.29 15.79 -15.87
N SER A 5 24.42 16.78 -15.70
CA SER A 5 23.06 16.87 -16.28
C SER A 5 21.90 16.21 -15.50
N TRP A 6 20.70 16.83 -15.36
CA TRP A 6 20.27 18.22 -15.71
C TRP A 6 18.84 18.60 -15.21
N ILE A 7 18.52 19.91 -15.21
CA ILE A 7 17.19 20.62 -15.14
C ILE A 7 16.16 20.27 -14.02
N TRP A 8 15.19 21.11 -13.59
CA TRP A 8 14.74 22.51 -13.87
C TRP A 8 14.21 23.19 -12.58
N ARG A 9 14.53 24.48 -12.31
CA ARG A 9 13.56 25.58 -12.01
C ARG A 9 14.25 26.96 -12.12
N ARG A 10 13.51 28.06 -11.93
CA ARG A 10 13.88 29.45 -12.33
C ARG A 10 14.38 30.34 -11.18
N LYS A 11 15.06 31.43 -11.60
CA LYS A 11 15.60 32.57 -10.84
C LYS A 11 14.64 33.17 -9.77
N SER A 12 15.22 33.61 -8.65
CA SER A 12 15.27 35.01 -8.15
C SER A 12 16.16 35.03 -6.89
N SER A 13 17.31 35.70 -6.87
CA SER A 13 17.55 37.16 -6.81
C SER A 13 17.60 37.67 -5.36
N GLU A 14 18.80 37.74 -4.79
CA GLU A 14 19.08 38.30 -3.47
C GLU A 14 19.28 39.83 -3.55
N LYS A 15 18.46 40.63 -2.84
CA LYS A 15 18.92 41.88 -2.19
C LYS A 15 17.85 42.56 -1.32
N GLU A 16 18.36 43.41 -0.42
CA GLU A 16 17.70 44.58 0.17
C GLU A 16 16.38 44.38 0.94
N GLY A 17 16.52 44.13 2.25
CA GLY A 17 15.51 44.51 3.23
C GLY A 17 15.54 46.02 3.48
N GLY A 18 14.99 46.80 2.54
CA GLY A 18 14.76 48.24 2.70
C GLY A 18 13.45 48.53 3.44
N CYS A 19 13.44 49.58 4.25
CA CYS A 19 12.21 50.10 4.89
C CYS A 19 11.63 51.22 4.04
N GLU A 20 10.50 50.98 3.37
CA GLU A 20 9.62 52.05 2.88
C GLU A 20 8.19 51.54 2.59
N THR A 21 7.22 52.47 2.57
CA THR A 21 5.77 52.18 2.59
C THR A 21 5.05 52.61 1.32
N GLU A 22 4.67 51.66 0.47
CA GLU A 22 3.88 51.84 -0.77
C GLU A 22 3.19 50.50 -1.14
N SER A 23 2.14 50.41 -1.98
CA SER A 23 1.11 51.36 -2.45
C SER A 23 -0.04 50.59 -3.13
N SER A 24 -1.22 51.22 -3.18
CA SER A 24 -2.38 51.09 -4.11
C SER A 24 -2.53 49.90 -5.10
N GLY A 25 -3.78 49.42 -5.28
CA GLY A 25 -4.21 48.61 -6.43
C GLY A 25 -5.74 48.63 -6.64
N SER A 26 -6.21 49.01 -7.84
CA SER A 26 -7.61 49.44 -8.11
C SER A 26 -8.35 48.59 -9.16
N VAL A 27 -9.69 48.68 -9.20
CA VAL A 27 -10.49 48.45 -10.44
C VAL A 27 -11.67 49.46 -10.52
N SER A 28 -12.12 49.74 -11.75
CA SER A 28 -13.13 50.73 -12.23
C SER A 28 -14.61 50.43 -11.82
N SER A 29 -15.67 51.20 -12.16
CA SER A 29 -15.93 52.07 -13.33
C SER A 29 -17.08 53.09 -13.15
N GLU A 30 -17.33 53.90 -14.20
CA GLU A 30 -18.67 54.35 -14.69
C GLU A 30 -19.16 55.83 -14.57
N ARG A 31 -18.38 56.76 -15.14
CA ARG A 31 -18.78 57.74 -16.20
C ARG A 31 -19.70 58.97 -15.93
N TYR A 32 -19.52 59.95 -16.85
CA TYR A 32 -20.23 61.23 -17.09
C TYR A 32 -20.06 62.37 -16.06
N SER A 33 -20.11 63.67 -16.39
CA SER A 33 -19.65 64.51 -17.53
C SER A 33 -20.41 65.85 -17.46
N GLY A 34 -19.74 67.00 -17.63
CA GLY A 34 -20.43 68.29 -17.78
C GLY A 34 -19.63 69.50 -17.32
N GLU A 35 -19.09 70.26 -18.27
CA GLU A 35 -18.66 71.66 -18.07
C GLU A 35 -19.88 72.58 -18.21
N GLN A 36 -19.91 73.74 -17.52
CA GLN A 36 -19.93 75.07 -18.17
C GLN A 36 -20.04 76.24 -17.18
N GLU A 37 -19.64 77.42 -17.65
CA GLU A 37 -19.66 78.71 -16.95
C GLU A 37 -20.98 79.51 -17.20
N ALA A 38 -20.92 80.83 -16.94
CA ALA A 38 -21.71 81.88 -17.59
C ALA A 38 -23.11 82.23 -17.03
N THR A 39 -23.10 82.96 -15.92
CA THR A 39 -23.74 84.29 -15.79
C THR A 39 -25.04 84.63 -16.55
N ARG A 40 -26.10 84.87 -15.74
CA ARG A 40 -27.05 86.02 -15.80
C ARG A 40 -28.10 86.10 -16.93
N THR A 41 -29.17 86.85 -16.58
CA THR A 41 -30.24 87.40 -17.44
C THR A 41 -31.25 86.40 -18.00
N SER A 42 -32.53 86.74 -18.20
CA SER A 42 -33.38 87.77 -17.55
C SER A 42 -34.86 87.48 -17.82
N SER A 43 -35.72 87.85 -16.87
CA SER A 43 -37.13 88.29 -17.00
C SER A 43 -37.92 88.04 -18.30
N ILE A 44 -39.17 87.57 -18.18
CA ILE A 44 -40.38 88.25 -18.67
C ILE A 44 -41.63 87.52 -18.13
N GLY A 45 -42.76 88.23 -17.93
CA GLY A 45 -44.08 87.58 -17.98
C GLY A 45 -45.04 87.76 -16.79
N SER A 46 -45.19 88.95 -16.21
CA SER A 46 -46.39 89.25 -15.39
C SER A 46 -47.60 89.57 -16.29
N PRO A 47 -48.78 88.97 -16.07
CA PRO A 47 -50.05 89.57 -16.48
C PRO A 47 -50.58 90.52 -15.40
N LYS A 48 -51.07 91.69 -15.81
CA LYS A 48 -51.73 92.67 -14.94
C LYS A 48 -53.25 92.46 -15.02
N HIS A 49 -53.98 92.48 -13.90
CA HIS A 49 -55.24 93.25 -13.82
C HIS A 49 -55.80 93.39 -12.40
N ALA A 50 -55.72 94.61 -11.87
CA ALA A 50 -56.69 95.25 -10.99
C ALA A 50 -56.42 96.76 -11.10
N GLN A 51 -57.46 97.60 -11.05
CA GLN A 51 -57.37 98.98 -11.52
C GLN A 51 -57.94 99.97 -10.48
N LEU A 52 -57.45 101.21 -10.57
CA LEU A 52 -58.00 102.44 -9.97
C LEU A 52 -59.54 102.53 -10.14
N PRO A 53 -60.29 103.26 -9.28
CA PRO A 53 -59.86 104.58 -8.79
C PRO A 53 -60.26 105.02 -7.36
N GLU A 54 -59.57 106.07 -6.90
CA GLU A 54 -60.11 107.01 -5.90
C GLU A 54 -60.53 108.29 -6.64
N ILE A 55 -61.84 108.49 -6.86
CA ILE A 55 -62.41 109.72 -7.42
C ILE A 55 -63.56 110.18 -6.51
N SER A 56 -63.53 111.45 -6.12
CA SER A 56 -64.59 112.10 -5.37
C SER A 56 -65.87 112.23 -6.20
N SER A 57 -66.91 111.46 -5.90
CA SER A 57 -68.27 112.01 -5.70
C SER A 57 -69.25 111.02 -5.07
N LYS A 58 -70.23 111.62 -4.36
CA LYS A 58 -71.58 111.12 -4.04
C LYS A 58 -72.19 110.28 -5.18
N ASP A 59 -73.05 109.27 -4.97
CA ASP A 59 -74.16 109.13 -4.00
C ASP A 59 -74.59 107.65 -3.80
N VAL A 60 -75.21 107.35 -2.64
CA VAL A 60 -76.20 106.28 -2.33
C VAL A 60 -75.85 104.78 -2.46
N ASP A 61 -76.14 104.07 -1.36
CA ASP A 61 -76.19 102.62 -1.09
C ASP A 61 -76.34 101.62 -2.26
N HIS A 62 -75.38 100.68 -2.39
CA HIS A 62 -75.61 99.21 -2.37
C HIS A 62 -74.35 98.33 -2.64
N GLU A 63 -73.23 98.87 -3.12
CA GLU A 63 -72.11 98.10 -3.74
C GLU A 63 -71.06 97.50 -2.75
N VAL A 64 -71.17 97.76 -1.44
CA VAL A 64 -70.11 97.44 -0.45
C VAL A 64 -70.05 95.94 -0.09
N ASP A 65 -71.13 95.19 -0.28
CA ASP A 65 -71.29 93.83 0.27
C ASP A 65 -70.58 92.72 -0.56
N GLU A 66 -70.33 92.96 -1.85
CA GLU A 66 -69.62 91.98 -2.71
C GLU A 66 -68.09 92.14 -2.68
N THR A 67 -67.59 93.39 -2.59
CA THR A 67 -66.14 93.65 -2.56
C THR A 67 -65.50 93.19 -1.25
N THR A 68 -66.20 93.38 -0.12
CA THR A 68 -65.84 92.85 1.19
C THR A 68 -65.81 91.32 1.20
N LYS A 69 -66.80 90.68 0.57
CA LYS A 69 -66.87 89.22 0.41
C LYS A 69 -65.69 88.65 -0.38
N ILE A 70 -65.35 89.24 -1.53
CA ILE A 70 -64.17 88.84 -2.32
C ILE A 70 -62.86 88.99 -1.54
N LEU A 71 -62.74 90.00 -0.68
CA LEU A 71 -61.57 90.15 0.21
C LEU A 71 -61.57 89.11 1.33
N ASN A 72 -62.73 88.79 1.92
CA ASN A 72 -62.89 87.74 2.92
C ASN A 72 -62.56 86.35 2.37
N ASP A 73 -62.97 86.04 1.14
CA ASP A 73 -62.68 84.75 0.49
C ASP A 73 -61.19 84.62 0.16
N LYS A 74 -60.54 85.72 -0.28
CA LYS A 74 -59.09 85.77 -0.47
C LYS A 74 -58.32 85.64 0.86
N LEU A 75 -58.80 86.28 1.92
CA LEU A 75 -58.21 86.15 3.26
C LEU A 75 -58.37 84.73 3.79
N SER A 76 -59.53 84.11 3.62
CA SER A 76 -59.81 82.72 4.01
C SER A 76 -58.94 81.74 3.23
N SER A 77 -58.78 81.95 1.91
CA SER A 77 -57.87 81.16 1.07
C SER A 77 -56.40 81.34 1.47
N ALA A 78 -55.99 82.56 1.86
CA ALA A 78 -54.63 82.82 2.34
C ALA A 78 -54.38 82.17 3.71
N LEU A 79 -55.34 82.24 4.64
CA LEU A 79 -55.27 81.59 5.95
C LEU A 79 -55.22 80.07 5.81
N LEU A 80 -56.07 79.46 4.97
CA LEU A 80 -55.98 78.02 4.66
C LEU A 80 -54.64 77.63 4.03
N ASN A 81 -54.07 78.50 3.18
CA ASN A 81 -52.74 78.28 2.60
C ASN A 81 -51.61 78.40 3.65
N ILE A 82 -51.77 79.25 4.65
CA ILE A 82 -50.86 79.39 5.80
C ILE A 82 -50.98 78.15 6.69
N CYS A 83 -52.18 77.74 7.08
CA CYS A 83 -52.39 76.54 7.90
C CYS A 83 -51.84 75.27 7.22
N ALA A 84 -52.10 75.07 5.93
CA ALA A 84 -51.53 73.93 5.18
C ALA A 84 -50.00 73.98 5.08
N LYS A 85 -49.39 75.16 5.08
CA LYS A 85 -47.92 75.32 5.15
C LYS A 85 -47.37 75.12 6.56
N GLU A 86 -48.12 75.50 7.59
CA GLU A 86 -47.77 75.29 8.99
C GLU A 86 -47.83 73.78 9.35
N GLU A 87 -48.86 73.07 8.86
CA GLU A 87 -48.95 71.61 8.90
C GLU A 87 -47.80 70.94 8.15
N LEU A 88 -47.45 71.40 6.94
CA LEU A 88 -46.32 70.88 6.17
C LEU A 88 -44.96 71.14 6.86
N VAL A 89 -44.78 72.33 7.46
CA VAL A 89 -43.58 72.65 8.26
C VAL A 89 -43.51 71.77 9.51
N LYS A 90 -44.64 71.49 10.16
CA LYS A 90 -44.71 70.56 11.29
C LYS A 90 -44.36 69.13 10.88
N GLN A 91 -44.87 68.64 9.75
CA GLN A 91 -44.48 67.33 9.20
C GLN A 91 -42.99 67.28 8.84
N HIS A 92 -42.43 68.35 8.27
CA HIS A 92 -40.98 68.42 8.00
C HIS A 92 -40.14 68.48 9.27
N ALA A 93 -40.63 69.09 10.36
CA ALA A 93 -39.98 69.05 11.67
C ALA A 93 -40.02 67.65 12.27
N GLU A 94 -41.18 66.99 12.27
CA GLU A 94 -41.35 65.61 12.76
C GLU A 94 -40.45 64.63 12.00
N VAL A 95 -40.40 64.70 10.66
CA VAL A 95 -39.49 63.87 9.84
C VAL A 95 -38.02 64.19 10.10
N ALA A 96 -37.66 65.44 10.40
CA ALA A 96 -36.30 65.81 10.77
C ALA A 96 -35.91 65.29 12.17
N GLU A 97 -36.83 65.32 13.15
CA GLU A 97 -36.64 64.75 14.47
C GLU A 97 -36.51 63.22 14.42
N GLU A 98 -37.38 62.51 13.68
CA GLU A 98 -37.25 61.07 13.45
C GLU A 98 -35.91 60.71 12.78
N ALA A 99 -35.49 61.49 11.78
CA ALA A 99 -34.18 61.29 11.15
C ALA A 99 -33.03 61.47 12.16
N VAL A 100 -33.02 62.55 12.95
CA VAL A 100 -31.98 62.80 13.97
C VAL A 100 -31.95 61.69 15.03
N LEU A 101 -33.10 61.22 15.51
CA LEU A 101 -33.19 60.10 16.45
C LEU A 101 -32.66 58.79 15.82
N GLY A 102 -32.90 58.57 14.53
CA GLY A 102 -32.30 57.48 13.77
C GLY A 102 -30.77 57.57 13.69
N TRP A 103 -30.23 58.74 13.35
CA TRP A 103 -28.79 59.01 13.34
C TRP A 103 -28.14 58.81 14.71
N GLU A 104 -28.73 59.36 15.77
CA GLU A 104 -28.21 59.18 17.14
C GLU A 104 -28.18 57.71 17.56
N ASN A 105 -29.21 56.93 17.22
CA ASN A 105 -29.28 55.52 17.59
C ASN A 105 -28.27 54.69 16.80
N ALA A 106 -28.09 54.97 15.50
CA ALA A 106 -27.02 54.39 14.70
C ALA A 106 -25.62 54.76 15.25
N GLU A 107 -25.40 55.99 15.72
CA GLU A 107 -24.12 56.38 16.33
C GLU A 107 -23.87 55.68 17.68
N LYS A 108 -24.91 55.46 18.50
CA LYS A 108 -24.84 54.66 19.73
C LYS A 108 -24.47 53.21 19.41
N GLU A 109 -25.10 52.59 18.42
CA GLU A 109 -24.77 51.23 17.96
C GLU A 109 -23.34 51.12 17.41
N VAL A 110 -22.92 52.04 16.54
CA VAL A 110 -21.55 52.12 16.01
C VAL A 110 -20.53 52.30 17.12
N SER A 111 -20.85 53.06 18.18
CA SER A 111 -19.99 53.24 19.34
C SER A 111 -19.83 51.95 20.16
N ILE A 112 -20.93 51.20 20.35
CA ILE A 112 -20.89 49.88 21.00
C ILE A 112 -20.06 48.88 20.17
N LEU A 113 -20.25 48.84 18.85
CA LEU A 113 -19.51 47.97 17.94
C LEU A 113 -18.01 48.32 17.89
N ARG A 114 -17.65 49.62 17.92
CA ARG A 114 -16.26 50.08 18.05
C ARG A 114 -15.62 49.60 19.36
N GLN A 115 -16.33 49.70 20.50
CA GLN A 115 -15.82 49.22 21.78
C GLN A 115 -15.63 47.69 21.79
N GLN A 116 -16.58 46.93 21.22
CA GLN A 116 -16.48 45.48 21.09
C GLN A 116 -15.29 45.06 20.20
N LEU A 117 -15.06 45.77 19.09
CA LEU A 117 -13.91 45.56 18.21
C LEU A 117 -12.58 45.85 18.94
N GLU A 118 -12.51 46.97 19.66
CA GLU A 118 -11.33 47.39 20.41
C GLU A 118 -10.97 46.40 21.54
N ASP A 119 -11.96 45.88 22.27
CA ASP A 119 -11.72 44.86 23.29
C ASP A 119 -11.42 43.47 22.70
N ALA A 120 -11.94 43.15 21.51
CA ALA A 120 -11.52 41.99 20.75
C ALA A 120 -10.06 42.10 20.26
N LEU A 121 -9.63 43.28 19.79
CA LEU A 121 -8.25 43.55 19.37
C LEU A 121 -7.26 43.40 20.54
N LYS A 122 -7.57 43.99 21.71
CA LYS A 122 -6.77 43.77 22.94
C LYS A 122 -6.68 42.29 23.30
N LYS A 123 -7.79 41.55 23.20
CA LYS A 123 -7.80 40.10 23.45
C LYS A 123 -6.91 39.35 22.46
N CYS A 124 -6.96 39.68 21.17
CA CYS A 124 -6.12 39.10 20.12
C CYS A 124 -4.62 39.37 20.39
N SER A 125 -4.24 40.62 20.67
CA SER A 125 -2.86 40.98 21.08
C SER A 125 -2.42 40.15 22.30
N SER A 126 -3.26 40.03 23.33
CA SER A 126 -2.94 39.23 24.52
C SER A 126 -2.83 37.72 24.26
N LEU A 127 -3.31 37.22 23.11
CA LEU A 127 -3.18 35.83 22.67
C LEU A 127 -1.95 35.67 21.77
N GLU A 128 -1.61 36.69 20.98
CA GLU A 128 -0.38 36.77 20.18
C GLU A 128 0.88 36.84 21.07
N ASP A 129 0.84 37.62 22.16
CA ASP A 129 1.89 37.63 23.20
C ASP A 129 2.09 36.24 23.84
N LYS A 130 0.98 35.52 24.09
CA LYS A 130 1.04 34.14 24.63
C LYS A 130 1.57 33.17 23.58
N ALA A 131 1.20 33.33 22.31
CA ALA A 131 1.69 32.49 21.22
C ALA A 131 3.19 32.71 20.96
N THR A 132 3.68 33.95 21.01
CA THR A 132 5.12 34.27 20.86
C THR A 132 5.92 33.76 22.06
N HIS A 133 5.41 33.90 23.29
CA HIS A 133 6.04 33.31 24.49
C HIS A 133 6.11 31.78 24.43
N LEU A 134 5.01 31.10 24.07
CA LEU A 134 4.99 29.64 23.90
C LEU A 134 5.91 29.17 22.76
N ASN A 135 6.01 29.92 21.67
CA ASN A 135 6.95 29.66 20.58
C ASN A 135 8.42 29.82 21.04
N ALA A 136 8.72 30.83 21.86
CA ALA A 136 10.04 31.01 22.46
C ALA A 136 10.39 29.86 23.44
N ALA A 137 9.46 29.47 24.31
CA ALA A 137 9.63 28.33 25.22
C ALA A 137 9.83 27.01 24.45
N LEU A 138 9.04 26.76 23.39
CA LEU A 138 9.18 25.59 22.54
C LEU A 138 10.54 25.55 21.82
N LYS A 139 11.01 26.69 21.30
CA LYS A 139 12.35 26.80 20.70
C LYS A 139 13.46 26.47 21.71
N GLU A 140 13.33 26.92 22.96
CA GLU A 140 14.28 26.62 24.03
C GLU A 140 14.24 25.14 24.43
N CYS A 141 13.06 24.53 24.59
CA CYS A 141 12.93 23.09 24.82
C CYS A 141 13.55 22.26 23.69
N VAL A 142 13.33 22.65 22.42
CA VAL A 142 13.95 22.00 21.25
C VAL A 142 15.47 22.20 21.24
N ARG A 143 15.98 23.36 21.69
CA ARG A 143 17.43 23.61 21.82
C ARG A 143 18.05 22.72 22.90
N GLN A 144 17.42 22.57 24.05
CA GLN A 144 17.90 21.69 25.13
C GLN A 144 17.83 20.20 24.73
N LEU A 145 16.79 19.77 24.02
CA LEU A 145 16.70 18.42 23.46
C LEU A 145 17.78 18.12 22.42
N ARG A 146 18.23 19.14 21.65
CA ARG A 146 19.38 19.02 20.74
C ARG A 146 20.68 18.90 21.50
N LEU A 147 20.98 19.81 22.44
CA LEU A 147 22.21 19.75 23.23
C LEU A 147 22.33 18.46 24.05
N THR A 148 21.27 18.02 24.72
CA THR A 148 21.30 16.77 25.51
C THR A 148 21.45 15.54 24.62
N ARG A 149 20.92 15.56 23.39
CA ARG A 149 21.23 14.54 22.38
C ARG A 149 22.69 14.62 21.94
N GLU A 150 23.20 15.79 21.56
CA GLU A 150 24.56 16.01 21.07
C GLU A 150 25.61 15.59 22.11
N GLU A 151 25.41 15.95 23.38
CA GLU A 151 26.19 15.46 24.51
C GLU A 151 26.17 13.94 24.65
N GLN A 152 25.00 13.30 24.49
CA GLN A 152 24.89 11.85 24.62
C GLN A 152 25.46 11.12 23.41
N GLU A 153 25.35 11.70 22.22
CA GLU A 153 25.94 11.21 20.97
C GLU A 153 27.48 11.29 21.06
N GLN A 154 28.03 12.38 21.63
CA GLN A 154 29.45 12.50 21.95
C GLN A 154 29.90 11.46 23.00
N LYS A 155 29.19 11.34 24.13
CA LYS A 155 29.50 10.33 25.18
C LYS A 155 29.50 8.89 24.64
N VAL A 156 28.62 8.60 23.68
CA VAL A 156 28.59 7.30 22.97
C VAL A 156 29.77 7.16 22.01
N GLN A 157 30.12 8.19 21.23
CA GLN A 157 31.31 8.18 20.37
C GLN A 157 32.60 8.00 21.18
N ASP A 158 32.77 8.73 22.29
CA ASP A 158 33.93 8.62 23.18
C ASP A 158 34.04 7.21 23.79
N ALA A 159 32.93 6.62 24.22
CA ALA A 159 32.89 5.26 24.74
C ALA A 159 33.22 4.20 23.67
N ILE A 160 32.74 4.39 22.44
CA ILE A 160 33.07 3.53 21.29
C ILE A 160 34.56 3.66 20.94
N LEU A 161 35.11 4.88 20.94
CA LEU A 161 36.53 5.11 20.70
C LEU A 161 37.39 4.44 21.79
N GLY A 162 37.07 4.65 23.07
CA GLY A 162 37.75 3.99 24.19
C GLY A 162 37.76 2.47 24.05
N LYS A 163 36.59 1.85 23.83
CA LYS A 163 36.48 0.40 23.60
C LYS A 163 37.21 -0.07 22.33
N THR A 164 37.25 0.75 21.28
CA THR A 164 38.02 0.46 20.05
C THR A 164 39.53 0.51 20.30
N HIS A 165 40.00 1.37 21.21
CA HIS A 165 41.40 1.41 21.63
C HIS A 165 41.76 0.23 22.55
N GLU A 166 40.90 -0.13 23.50
CA GLU A 166 41.04 -1.35 24.30
C GLU A 166 41.14 -2.60 23.41
N TRP A 167 40.20 -2.79 22.48
CA TRP A 167 40.20 -3.95 21.58
C TRP A 167 41.42 -3.99 20.64
N LYS A 168 41.97 -2.83 20.25
CA LYS A 168 43.24 -2.77 19.50
C LYS A 168 44.43 -3.18 20.37
N PHE A 169 44.45 -2.78 21.64
CA PHE A 169 45.48 -3.15 22.59
C PHE A 169 45.44 -4.66 22.90
N GLU A 170 44.29 -5.18 23.32
CA GLU A 170 44.06 -6.62 23.55
C GLU A 170 44.41 -7.45 22.31
N LYS A 171 44.05 -6.98 21.10
CA LYS A 171 44.46 -7.63 19.84
C LYS A 171 45.98 -7.64 19.68
N SER A 172 46.67 -6.52 19.88
CA SER A 172 48.13 -6.47 19.74
C SER A 172 48.86 -7.31 20.79
N GLU A 173 48.31 -7.44 22.00
CA GLU A 173 48.83 -8.33 23.05
C GLU A 173 48.68 -9.81 22.65
N LEU A 174 47.52 -10.20 22.11
CA LEU A 174 47.29 -11.56 21.57
C LEU A 174 48.15 -11.85 20.32
N GLU A 175 48.37 -10.86 19.44
CA GLU A 175 49.27 -11.00 18.29
C GLU A 175 50.73 -11.20 18.74
N LEU A 176 51.17 -10.51 19.79
CA LEU A 176 52.50 -10.74 20.40
C LEU A 176 52.60 -12.13 21.04
N GLN A 177 51.59 -12.58 21.78
CA GLN A 177 51.56 -13.92 22.38
C GLN A 177 51.60 -15.03 21.31
N LEU A 178 50.93 -14.85 20.17
CA LEU A 178 51.00 -15.79 19.04
C LEU A 178 52.40 -15.83 18.41
N ILE A 179 53.06 -14.68 18.25
CA ILE A 179 54.45 -14.61 17.74
C ILE A 179 55.42 -15.28 18.72
N GLU A 180 55.26 -15.06 20.03
CA GLU A 180 56.11 -15.71 21.04
C GLU A 180 55.91 -17.23 21.07
N LEU A 181 54.65 -17.71 21.06
CA LEU A 181 54.36 -19.13 21.00
C LEU A 181 54.87 -19.79 19.71
N GLN A 182 54.81 -19.09 18.57
CA GLN A 182 55.40 -19.56 17.32
C GLN A 182 56.93 -19.69 17.45
N ALA A 183 57.62 -18.66 17.96
CA ALA A 183 59.06 -18.71 18.18
C ALA A 183 59.48 -19.81 19.18
N GLN A 184 58.68 -20.04 20.23
CA GLN A 184 58.89 -21.16 21.16
C GLN A 184 58.67 -22.54 20.51
N MET A 185 57.78 -22.66 19.51
CA MET A 185 57.62 -23.89 18.73
C MET A 185 58.76 -24.09 17.73
N GLU A 186 59.19 -23.04 17.04
CA GLU A 186 60.31 -23.08 16.09
C GLU A 186 61.62 -23.47 16.81
N ALA A 187 61.94 -22.84 17.95
CA ALA A 187 63.11 -23.21 18.76
C ALA A 187 63.04 -24.64 19.33
N LYS A 188 61.83 -25.16 19.63
CA LYS A 188 61.63 -26.57 20.03
C LYS A 188 61.83 -27.54 18.86
N ILE A 189 61.49 -27.13 17.64
CA ILE A 189 61.74 -27.93 16.43
C ILE A 189 63.24 -27.94 16.13
N GLU A 190 63.93 -26.79 16.17
CA GLU A 190 65.38 -26.70 15.94
C GLU A 190 66.20 -27.50 16.98
N THR A 191 65.83 -27.44 18.25
CA THR A 191 66.49 -28.25 19.30
C THR A 191 66.19 -29.74 19.16
N SER A 192 64.98 -30.12 18.75
CA SER A 192 64.64 -31.54 18.50
C SER A 192 65.36 -32.10 17.28
N THR A 193 65.45 -31.35 16.18
CA THR A 193 66.14 -31.80 14.95
C THR A 193 67.66 -31.81 15.09
N SER A 194 68.25 -30.93 15.92
CA SER A 194 69.66 -31.05 16.32
C SER A 194 69.90 -32.36 17.07
N PHE A 195 69.05 -32.68 18.06
CA PHE A 195 69.17 -33.90 18.85
C PHE A 195 68.96 -35.17 18.02
N GLU A 196 68.01 -35.18 17.08
CA GLU A 196 67.86 -36.28 16.11
C GLU A 196 69.08 -36.43 15.19
N TYR A 197 69.69 -35.33 14.74
CA TYR A 197 70.89 -35.37 13.90
C TYR A 197 72.11 -35.92 14.66
N ASP A 198 72.34 -35.46 15.89
CA ASP A 198 73.45 -35.91 16.73
C ASP A 198 73.34 -37.41 17.03
N LEU A 199 72.15 -37.88 17.46
CA LEU A 199 71.84 -39.31 17.62
C LEU A 199 72.05 -40.13 16.34
N CYS A 200 71.62 -39.61 15.19
CA CYS A 200 71.84 -40.29 13.91
C CYS A 200 73.34 -40.41 13.57
N SER A 201 74.15 -39.41 13.94
CA SER A 201 75.60 -39.46 13.72
C SER A 201 76.29 -40.50 14.59
N GLU A 202 75.94 -40.55 15.89
CA GLU A 202 76.49 -41.52 16.85
C GLU A 202 76.09 -42.97 16.48
N ILE A 203 74.85 -43.19 16.06
CA ILE A 203 74.37 -44.49 15.56
C ILE A 203 75.14 -44.91 14.30
N GLU A 204 75.43 -43.99 13.38
CA GLU A 204 76.16 -44.31 12.14
C GLU A 204 77.66 -44.57 12.41
N ASP A 205 78.27 -43.94 13.42
CA ASP A 205 79.65 -44.22 13.85
C ASP A 205 79.78 -45.54 14.64
N LEU A 206 78.89 -45.81 15.61
CA LEU A 206 78.82 -47.10 16.30
C LEU A 206 78.58 -48.27 15.31
N LYS A 207 77.82 -48.03 14.24
CA LYS A 207 77.58 -48.98 13.15
C LYS A 207 78.84 -49.22 12.29
N LYS A 208 79.67 -48.20 12.05
CA LYS A 208 81.00 -48.35 11.42
C LYS A 208 81.92 -49.17 12.30
N GLU A 209 82.03 -48.83 13.59
CA GLU A 209 82.84 -49.58 14.56
C GLU A 209 82.40 -51.04 14.64
N ASN A 210 81.10 -51.30 14.75
CA ASN A 210 80.56 -52.66 14.76
C ASN A 210 80.88 -53.44 13.47
N SER A 211 80.97 -52.76 12.32
CA SER A 211 81.40 -53.38 11.06
C SER A 211 82.92 -53.67 11.02
N ALA A 212 83.74 -52.80 11.62
CA ALA A 212 85.18 -53.00 11.74
C ALA A 212 85.50 -54.18 12.69
N LEU A 213 84.91 -54.18 13.89
CA LEU A 213 85.07 -55.27 14.88
C LEU A 213 84.60 -56.63 14.32
N LYS A 214 83.59 -56.66 13.45
CA LYS A 214 83.18 -57.88 12.72
C LYS A 214 84.22 -58.34 11.70
N ALA A 215 84.88 -57.42 11.00
CA ALA A 215 85.98 -57.76 10.10
C ALA A 215 87.21 -58.27 10.89
N ASP A 216 87.57 -57.61 11.99
CA ASP A 216 88.67 -58.00 12.86
C ASP A 216 88.44 -59.41 13.45
N LEU A 217 87.24 -59.69 13.98
CA LEU A 217 86.86 -61.02 14.45
C LEU A 217 86.93 -62.09 13.34
N ALA A 218 86.55 -61.77 12.10
CA ALA A 218 86.68 -62.69 10.98
C ALA A 218 88.15 -62.99 10.67
N THR A 219 89.01 -61.96 10.58
CA THR A 219 90.45 -62.18 10.33
C THR A 219 91.15 -62.90 11.49
N LEU A 220 90.77 -62.65 12.75
CA LEU A 220 91.29 -63.39 13.91
C LEU A 220 90.88 -64.86 13.85
N THR A 221 89.63 -65.15 13.47
CA THR A 221 89.14 -66.53 13.28
C THR A 221 89.91 -67.26 12.17
N GLU A 222 90.16 -66.60 11.04
CA GLU A 222 90.95 -67.16 9.93
C GLU A 222 92.42 -67.39 10.33
N ASN A 223 93.04 -66.45 11.06
CA ASN A 223 94.39 -66.62 11.61
C ASN A 223 94.49 -67.79 12.61
N LEU A 224 93.49 -67.98 13.48
CA LEU A 224 93.44 -69.12 14.40
C LEU A 224 93.23 -70.44 13.65
N HIS A 225 92.41 -70.47 12.60
CA HIS A 225 92.26 -71.64 11.73
C HIS A 225 93.57 -71.99 11.01
N MET A 226 94.22 -71.01 10.38
CA MET A 226 95.53 -71.19 9.75
C MET A 226 96.58 -71.70 10.73
N ARG A 227 96.63 -71.16 11.95
CA ARG A 227 97.58 -71.61 12.98
C ARG A 227 97.26 -73.01 13.52
N THR A 228 96.00 -73.43 13.49
CA THR A 228 95.61 -74.81 13.79
C THR A 228 96.13 -75.76 12.71
N LEU A 229 95.97 -75.41 11.42
CA LEU A 229 96.53 -76.17 10.30
C LEU A 229 98.07 -76.22 10.32
N GLU A 230 98.75 -75.14 10.69
CA GLU A 230 100.21 -75.14 10.91
C GLU A 230 100.62 -76.17 11.98
N LEU A 231 99.90 -76.24 13.10
CA LEU A 231 100.15 -77.18 14.18
C LEU A 231 99.85 -78.63 13.78
N GLU A 232 98.77 -78.89 13.02
CA GLU A 232 98.46 -80.21 12.47
C GLU A 232 99.53 -80.69 11.47
N LEU A 233 100.02 -79.82 10.59
CA LEU A 233 101.10 -80.14 9.66
C LEU A 233 102.44 -80.35 10.38
N SER A 234 102.73 -79.54 11.40
CA SER A 234 103.93 -79.67 12.24
C SER A 234 103.93 -80.97 13.04
N THR A 235 102.85 -81.28 13.76
CA THR A 235 102.70 -82.52 14.52
C THR A 235 102.76 -83.76 13.62
N ARG A 236 102.09 -83.75 12.46
CA ARG A 236 102.20 -84.83 11.46
C ARG A 236 103.62 -85.01 10.90
N THR A 237 104.40 -83.92 10.81
CA THR A 237 105.82 -83.96 10.41
C THR A 237 106.69 -84.54 11.53
N ALA A 238 106.47 -84.12 12.78
CA ALA A 238 107.14 -84.67 13.96
C ALA A 238 106.82 -86.17 14.16
N GLU A 239 105.56 -86.58 13.98
CA GLU A 239 105.13 -87.98 14.01
C GLU A 239 105.83 -88.81 12.94
N THR A 240 105.89 -88.34 11.69
CA THR A 240 106.50 -89.11 10.60
C THR A 240 108.01 -89.20 10.73
N SER A 241 108.67 -88.15 11.22
CA SER A 241 110.06 -88.18 11.67
C SER A 241 110.26 -89.20 12.82
N SER A 242 109.46 -89.13 13.88
CA SER A 242 109.51 -90.04 15.03
C SER A 242 109.32 -91.51 14.60
N LYS A 243 108.36 -91.79 13.71
CA LYS A 243 108.14 -93.12 13.12
C LYS A 243 109.38 -93.61 12.34
N GLN A 244 110.05 -92.74 11.58
CA GLN A 244 111.32 -93.07 10.89
C GLN A 244 112.49 -93.28 11.86
N HIS A 245 112.61 -92.47 12.92
CA HIS A 245 113.62 -92.65 13.97
C HIS A 245 113.40 -93.97 14.73
N LEU A 246 112.17 -94.27 15.12
CA LEU A 246 111.79 -95.50 15.82
C LEU A 246 112.08 -96.74 14.95
N ASP A 247 111.77 -96.71 13.65
CA ASP A 247 112.14 -97.78 12.72
C ASP A 247 113.65 -97.86 12.44
N SER A 248 114.39 -96.75 12.58
CA SER A 248 115.85 -96.75 12.51
C SER A 248 116.48 -97.33 13.78
N ILE A 249 115.92 -97.05 14.96
CA ILE A 249 116.27 -97.66 16.24
C ILE A 249 115.99 -99.17 16.20
N LYS A 250 114.84 -99.61 15.66
CA LYS A 250 114.55 -101.05 15.42
C LYS A 250 115.60 -101.72 14.53
N LYS A 251 116.12 -101.02 13.51
CA LYS A 251 117.20 -101.55 12.64
C LYS A 251 118.54 -101.60 13.40
N LEU A 252 118.87 -100.54 14.14
CA LEU A 252 120.10 -100.45 14.93
C LEU A 252 120.14 -101.53 16.02
N ALA A 253 119.05 -101.74 16.77
CA ALA A 253 118.96 -102.79 17.78
C ALA A 253 119.08 -104.22 17.19
N ARG A 254 118.65 -104.44 15.94
CA ARG A 254 118.88 -105.71 15.23
C ARG A 254 120.36 -105.89 14.86
N LEU A 255 120.98 -104.86 14.30
CA LEU A 255 122.41 -104.85 13.97
C LEU A 255 123.27 -105.02 15.24
N GLU A 256 122.90 -104.37 16.34
CA GLU A 256 123.55 -104.51 17.63
C GLU A 256 123.41 -105.93 18.19
N ALA A 257 122.22 -106.54 18.11
CA ALA A 257 122.02 -107.94 18.47
C ALA A 257 122.88 -108.89 17.61
N GLU A 258 123.14 -108.56 16.34
CA GLU A 258 124.07 -109.31 15.49
C GLU A 258 125.54 -109.05 15.86
N CYS A 259 125.93 -107.81 16.15
CA CYS A 259 127.24 -107.48 16.71
C CYS A 259 127.50 -108.21 18.04
N HIS A 260 126.51 -108.31 18.93
CA HIS A 260 126.62 -109.10 20.17
C HIS A 260 126.75 -110.60 19.89
N LYS A 261 126.03 -111.17 18.91
CA LYS A 261 126.23 -112.57 18.46
C LYS A 261 127.64 -112.78 17.90
N LEU A 262 128.16 -111.85 17.10
CA LEU A 262 129.50 -111.91 16.52
C LEU A 262 130.59 -111.80 17.59
N ARG A 263 130.47 -110.87 18.55
CA ARG A 263 131.37 -110.78 19.71
C ARG A 263 131.32 -112.08 20.54
N ALA A 264 130.13 -112.64 20.79
CA ALA A 264 129.98 -113.91 21.51
C ALA A 264 130.59 -115.11 20.75
N ALA A 265 130.52 -115.12 19.41
CA ALA A 265 131.18 -116.12 18.57
C ALA A 265 132.71 -115.96 18.61
N ALA A 266 133.23 -114.73 18.54
CA ALA A 266 134.66 -114.44 18.68
C ALA A 266 135.22 -114.87 20.06
N HIS A 267 134.50 -114.56 21.15
CA HIS A 267 134.89 -115.04 22.48
C HIS A 267 134.84 -116.57 22.62
N LYS A 268 133.87 -117.25 21.97
CA LYS A 268 133.83 -118.73 21.93
C LYS A 268 134.99 -119.37 21.16
N LEU A 269 135.67 -118.63 20.27
CA LEU A 269 136.87 -119.08 19.56
C LEU A 269 138.19 -118.72 20.29
N SER A 270 138.12 -117.96 21.40
CA SER A 270 139.29 -117.37 22.08
C SER A 270 139.50 -117.90 23.51
N SER A 271 139.25 -119.20 23.74
CA SER A 271 139.38 -119.83 25.06
C SER A 271 140.45 -120.94 25.08
N ALA A 272 141.69 -120.58 24.74
CA ALA A 272 142.87 -121.41 24.97
C ALA A 272 144.11 -120.55 25.31
N ASN A 273 144.91 -121.03 26.27
CA ASN A 273 146.26 -120.56 26.63
C ASN A 273 146.44 -119.23 27.43
N LYS A 274 146.41 -119.36 28.76
CA LYS A 274 147.38 -118.85 29.78
C LYS A 274 147.75 -117.35 29.95
N HIS A 275 147.98 -117.03 31.24
CA HIS A 275 148.86 -116.01 31.83
C HIS A 275 148.49 -114.51 31.80
N LYS A 276 147.94 -114.04 32.94
CA LYS A 276 148.59 -113.13 33.91
C LYS A 276 149.61 -112.11 33.33
N PHE A 277 149.25 -110.82 33.32
CA PHE A 277 149.85 -109.79 34.22
C PHE A 277 149.16 -108.40 34.14
N ILE A 278 149.15 -107.72 35.29
CA ILE A 278 149.09 -106.27 35.62
C ILE A 278 148.79 -105.22 34.52
N SER A 279 147.82 -104.35 34.85
CA SER A 279 147.64 -102.90 34.59
C SER A 279 148.33 -102.18 33.41
N THR A 280 147.63 -101.21 32.79
CA THR A 280 147.81 -99.75 33.07
C THR A 280 147.12 -98.82 32.03
N SER A 281 146.40 -97.79 32.52
CA SER A 281 146.12 -96.47 31.90
C SER A 281 145.13 -96.24 30.72
N GLN A 282 144.72 -94.96 30.68
CA GLN A 282 144.30 -94.10 29.55
C GLN A 282 142.86 -94.12 28.95
N CYS A 283 142.21 -92.97 29.16
CA CYS A 283 141.60 -92.08 28.15
C CYS A 283 140.19 -92.34 27.57
N VAL A 284 139.35 -91.30 27.77
CA VAL A 284 138.42 -90.67 26.80
C VAL A 284 137.27 -91.52 26.24
N GLU A 285 136.02 -91.10 26.54
CA GLU A 285 134.96 -90.94 25.52
C GLU A 285 133.79 -90.03 25.98
N SER A 286 133.67 -88.89 25.28
CA SER A 286 132.47 -88.24 24.71
C SER A 286 131.00 -88.49 25.16
N VAL A 287 130.28 -87.36 25.35
CA VAL A 287 129.04 -86.94 24.61
C VAL A 287 127.62 -87.36 25.07
N THR A 288 126.68 -86.40 24.90
CA THR A 288 125.18 -86.41 25.03
C THR A 288 124.59 -86.74 26.41
N ASP A 289 123.70 -85.96 27.05
CA ASP A 289 122.53 -85.13 26.65
C ASP A 289 121.17 -85.87 26.75
N SER A 290 120.19 -85.16 27.31
CA SER A 290 118.72 -85.38 27.28
C SER A 290 118.12 -86.69 27.81
N GLN A 291 117.34 -86.57 28.89
CA GLN A 291 115.99 -87.16 28.96
C GLN A 291 115.01 -86.23 29.70
N SER A 292 113.82 -86.08 29.12
CA SER A 292 112.60 -85.51 29.71
C SER A 292 111.43 -86.26 29.08
N ASP A 293 110.47 -86.72 29.89
CA ASP A 293 109.25 -87.39 29.41
C ASP A 293 108.10 -87.16 30.40
N ALA A 294 106.89 -86.99 29.87
CA ALA A 294 105.66 -86.72 30.63
C ALA A 294 104.45 -87.34 29.92
N GLY A 295 103.98 -88.47 30.43
CA GLY A 295 102.99 -89.34 29.77
C GLY A 295 101.53 -88.86 29.83
N GLU A 296 101.09 -88.21 28.77
CA GLU A 296 99.88 -88.51 27.98
C GLU A 296 98.76 -89.41 28.59
N ARG A 297 97.49 -88.91 28.60
CA ARG A 297 96.25 -89.59 28.09
C ARG A 297 94.94 -88.85 28.50
N GLN A 298 93.76 -89.19 27.95
CA GLN A 298 93.26 -88.83 26.61
C GLN A 298 91.70 -88.95 26.54
N LEU A 299 91.06 -88.13 25.68
CA LEU A 299 89.70 -88.26 25.10
C LEU A 299 88.44 -88.25 26.00
N SER A 300 87.49 -87.35 25.69
CA SER A 300 86.19 -87.70 25.06
C SER A 300 85.41 -86.45 24.59
N LEU A 301 84.53 -86.62 23.59
CA LEU A 301 83.55 -85.62 23.09
C LEU A 301 82.26 -85.70 23.97
N ASP A 302 81.24 -84.82 23.91
CA ASP A 302 80.57 -84.19 22.75
C ASP A 302 79.68 -82.98 23.10
N HIS A 303 79.43 -82.14 22.07
CA HIS A 303 78.36 -81.15 21.82
C HIS A 303 77.82 -80.13 22.88
N GLU A 304 77.33 -79.00 22.35
CA GLU A 304 76.55 -77.98 23.06
C GLU A 304 75.10 -78.44 23.29
N GLN A 305 74.46 -77.95 24.36
CA GLN A 305 73.22 -77.16 24.19
C GLN A 305 72.96 -76.19 25.37
N SER A 306 72.50 -74.99 25.03
CA SER A 306 72.01 -73.93 25.93
C SER A 306 70.95 -74.40 26.95
N GLY A 307 71.02 -73.89 28.20
CA GLY A 307 69.89 -74.01 29.14
C GLY A 307 70.13 -73.64 30.62
N SER A 308 69.73 -72.41 30.98
CA SER A 308 69.35 -71.95 32.33
C SER A 308 70.40 -71.85 33.45
N ASP A 309 70.31 -70.74 34.18
CA ASP A 309 70.92 -70.50 35.48
C ASP A 309 70.48 -71.53 36.54
N SER A 310 71.40 -71.92 37.42
CA SER A 310 71.05 -72.47 38.74
C SER A 310 72.16 -72.18 39.76
N CYS A 311 71.96 -71.05 40.45
CA CYS A 311 72.70 -70.46 41.57
C CYS A 311 73.79 -71.28 42.31
N ALA A 312 74.90 -70.61 42.60
CA ALA A 312 75.77 -70.99 43.71
C ALA A 312 74.96 -71.06 45.02
N SER A 313 74.95 -72.22 45.68
CA SER A 313 74.18 -72.45 46.93
C SER A 313 74.85 -73.54 47.78
N ALA A 314 76.14 -73.36 48.07
CA ALA A 314 76.97 -74.33 48.80
C ALA A 314 77.85 -73.72 49.92
N LEU A 315 77.77 -72.41 50.18
CA LEU A 315 78.67 -71.70 51.11
C LEU A 315 77.97 -70.78 52.13
N ILE A 316 76.64 -70.93 52.33
CA ILE A 316 75.87 -70.10 53.27
C ILE A 316 75.13 -70.96 54.33
N SER A 317 75.20 -72.31 54.25
CA SER A 317 74.41 -73.21 55.11
C SER A 317 75.13 -73.73 56.37
N GLU A 318 76.30 -73.19 56.73
CA GLU A 318 77.13 -73.69 57.85
C GLU A 318 77.32 -72.67 58.99
N LEU A 319 76.46 -71.65 59.08
CA LEU A 319 76.54 -70.60 60.11
C LEU A 319 75.20 -70.30 60.82
N ASP A 320 74.35 -71.31 61.03
CA ASP A 320 73.05 -71.13 61.72
C ASP A 320 72.69 -72.29 62.69
N GLN A 321 73.64 -72.67 63.56
CA GLN A 321 73.42 -73.73 64.58
C GLN A 321 73.74 -73.33 66.03
N PHE A 322 74.05 -72.06 66.33
CA PHE A 322 74.27 -71.60 67.72
C PHE A 322 73.48 -70.33 68.06
N ASN A 323 72.18 -70.48 68.25
CA ASN A 323 71.32 -69.48 68.91
C ASN A 323 70.12 -70.11 69.63
N LYS A 324 70.36 -70.79 70.77
CA LYS A 324 69.34 -71.04 71.80
C LYS A 324 69.89 -70.84 73.20
N GLU A 325 69.28 -69.90 73.90
CA GLU A 325 69.58 -69.41 75.24
C GLU A 325 68.82 -70.24 76.29
N LYS A 326 69.52 -70.87 77.27
CA LYS A 326 69.27 -70.68 78.72
C LYS A 326 70.09 -71.55 79.71
N ASP A 327 70.10 -71.04 80.94
CA ASP A 327 70.34 -71.64 82.25
C ASP A 327 71.79 -71.93 82.74
N SER A 328 72.16 -71.04 83.68
CA SER A 328 73.28 -71.01 84.67
C SER A 328 73.47 -72.31 85.51
N PRO A 329 74.56 -72.51 86.32
CA PRO A 329 75.43 -71.47 86.93
C PRO A 329 76.95 -71.79 87.12
N ARG A 330 77.64 -70.85 87.82
CA ARG A 330 79.07 -70.81 88.27
C ARG A 330 80.10 -70.46 87.17
N SER A 331 81.15 -69.66 87.44
CA SER A 331 81.63 -69.10 88.72
C SER A 331 82.39 -67.76 88.56
N LEU A 332 82.04 -66.78 89.41
CA LEU A 332 82.80 -65.59 89.83
C LEU A 332 83.45 -64.66 88.76
N ASN A 333 82.84 -63.48 88.60
CA ASN A 333 83.53 -62.29 88.07
C ASN A 333 84.24 -61.54 89.22
N THR A 334 85.36 -60.88 88.91
CA THR A 334 85.87 -59.72 89.67
C THR A 334 86.38 -58.69 88.65
N ALA A 335 85.94 -57.44 88.75
CA ALA A 335 86.33 -56.38 87.83
C ALA A 335 87.38 -55.46 88.47
N VAL A 336 88.43 -55.09 87.73
CA VAL A 336 89.35 -53.99 88.05
C VAL A 336 89.74 -53.26 86.77
N GLU A 337 89.76 -51.94 86.85
CA GLU A 337 90.17 -50.99 85.82
C GLU A 337 91.66 -50.66 86.00
N ILE A 338 92.51 -51.01 85.03
CA ILE A 338 93.96 -50.72 84.98
C ILE A 338 94.29 -50.48 83.49
N GLY A 339 95.04 -49.46 83.07
CA GLY A 339 96.00 -48.62 83.79
C GLY A 339 97.42 -48.77 83.23
N LEU A 340 97.55 -48.91 81.91
CA LEU A 340 98.73 -49.44 81.23
C LEU A 340 99.86 -48.40 81.03
N MET A 341 100.37 -47.81 82.12
CA MET A 341 101.44 -46.80 82.03
C MET A 341 102.42 -46.76 83.24
N ASP A 342 102.53 -47.84 84.03
CA ASP A 342 103.47 -47.93 85.17
C ASP A 342 104.81 -48.63 84.83
N ASP A 343 104.88 -49.44 83.76
CA ASP A 343 106.03 -50.30 83.43
C ASP A 343 107.36 -49.56 83.15
N PHE A 344 107.33 -48.23 83.03
CA PHE A 344 108.53 -47.40 82.82
C PHE A 344 109.23 -46.95 84.11
N LEU A 345 108.65 -47.16 85.30
CA LEU A 345 109.24 -46.71 86.58
C LEU A 345 110.03 -47.80 87.35
N GLU A 346 109.93 -49.09 86.99
CA GLU A 346 110.77 -50.12 87.65
C GLU A 346 112.24 -50.05 87.24
N MET A 347 112.54 -49.61 86.01
CA MET A 347 113.90 -49.48 85.48
C MET A 347 114.75 -48.42 86.19
N GLU A 348 114.15 -47.51 86.96
CA GLU A 348 114.87 -46.51 87.77
C GLU A 348 115.25 -47.05 89.18
N ARG A 349 114.72 -48.21 89.61
CA ARG A 349 115.00 -48.79 90.93
C ARG A 349 116.21 -49.73 91.00
N LEU A 350 116.84 -50.09 89.88
CA LEU A 350 117.93 -51.07 89.83
C LEU A 350 119.35 -50.46 89.72
N VAL A 351 119.48 -49.14 89.83
CA VAL A 351 120.76 -48.42 89.58
C VAL A 351 121.18 -47.53 90.76
N ALA A 352 120.93 -47.95 92.01
CA ALA A 352 121.11 -47.11 93.20
C ALA A 352 121.67 -47.82 94.46
N LEU A 353 123.00 -48.05 94.49
CA LEU A 353 123.88 -48.18 95.68
C LEU A 353 123.68 -49.39 96.63
N PRO A 354 124.67 -49.74 97.49
CA PRO A 354 126.13 -49.67 97.36
C PRO A 354 126.81 -51.03 97.68
N GLU A 355 128.13 -51.00 97.93
CA GLU A 355 129.01 -52.15 98.25
C GLU A 355 128.67 -52.87 99.57
N VAL A 356 129.07 -54.16 99.70
CA VAL A 356 129.96 -54.64 100.78
C VAL A 356 130.53 -56.05 100.51
N ASP A 357 131.82 -56.14 100.81
CA ASP A 357 132.77 -57.26 100.94
C ASP A 357 132.28 -58.62 101.50
N HIS A 358 132.77 -59.71 100.89
CA HIS A 358 133.00 -61.01 101.55
C HIS A 358 134.23 -61.74 100.97
N GLY A 359 135.44 -61.29 101.34
CA GLY A 359 136.70 -61.99 101.04
C GLY A 359 136.94 -63.27 101.86
N SER A 360 137.74 -64.20 101.31
CA SER A 360 138.26 -65.36 102.06
C SER A 360 139.62 -65.84 101.51
N TYR A 361 140.68 -65.32 102.14
CA TYR A 361 142.04 -65.85 102.33
C TYR A 361 142.69 -66.91 101.41
N SER A 362 143.96 -66.66 101.08
CA SER A 362 144.95 -67.63 100.57
C SER A 362 145.47 -68.57 101.69
N PRO A 363 146.50 -69.41 101.42
CA PRO A 363 147.84 -68.89 101.69
C PRO A 363 148.90 -69.24 100.62
N ASP A 364 149.95 -68.44 100.61
CA ASP A 364 151.26 -68.74 100.03
C ASP A 364 151.95 -69.91 100.76
N ASN A 365 153.02 -70.46 100.18
CA ASN A 365 154.21 -70.87 100.94
C ASN A 365 155.40 -71.10 99.99
N ASP A 366 156.47 -70.34 100.22
CA ASP A 366 157.80 -70.49 99.64
C ASP A 366 158.79 -70.55 100.81
N ALA A 367 159.92 -71.27 100.66
CA ALA A 367 161.01 -71.41 101.66
C ALA A 367 160.65 -72.09 103.02
N ASP A 368 161.58 -72.63 103.83
CA ASP A 368 162.93 -73.22 103.61
C ASP A 368 163.35 -73.96 104.92
N SER A 369 164.18 -75.00 104.83
CA SER A 369 164.99 -75.48 105.97
C SER A 369 166.13 -76.43 105.54
N ASP A 370 167.32 -75.86 105.32
CA ASP A 370 168.62 -76.55 105.33
C ASP A 370 168.80 -77.58 106.47
N ARG A 371 169.41 -78.76 106.17
CA ARG A 371 170.54 -79.25 106.98
C ARG A 371 171.53 -80.24 106.31
N THR A 372 172.55 -79.65 105.72
CA THR A 372 173.99 -80.05 105.71
C THR A 372 174.49 -81.39 106.34
N VAL A 373 175.26 -82.13 105.51
CA VAL A 373 176.59 -82.76 105.78
C VAL A 373 176.76 -84.18 106.42
N ALA A 374 177.50 -84.99 105.64
CA ALA A 374 178.18 -86.29 105.84
C ALA A 374 178.52 -86.83 107.27
N GLY A 375 178.40 -88.17 107.46
CA GLY A 375 178.56 -88.84 108.78
C GLY A 375 179.35 -90.16 108.91
N LYS A 376 179.58 -90.96 107.85
CA LYS A 376 180.52 -92.14 107.81
C LYS A 376 180.12 -93.42 108.62
N HIS A 377 180.31 -94.60 107.99
CA HIS A 377 180.32 -95.96 108.57
C HIS A 377 179.02 -96.59 109.15
N SER A 378 178.40 -97.53 108.42
CA SER A 378 178.38 -98.98 108.76
C SER A 378 177.63 -99.77 107.66
N SER A 379 177.66 -101.11 107.70
CA SER A 379 177.21 -101.96 106.58
C SER A 379 175.78 -102.53 106.73
N ARG A 380 175.05 -102.58 105.60
CA ARG A 380 174.04 -103.60 105.26
C ARG A 380 172.72 -103.56 106.06
N ASN A 381 171.86 -102.55 105.82
CA ASN A 381 170.42 -102.60 106.17
C ASN A 381 169.49 -101.65 105.38
N GLU A 382 169.96 -100.89 104.37
CA GLU A 382 169.19 -99.77 103.78
C GLU A 382 168.19 -100.15 102.67
N LEU A 383 168.25 -101.39 102.14
CA LEU A 383 167.54 -101.76 100.90
C LEU A 383 166.02 -101.88 101.05
N GLU A 384 165.52 -102.24 102.25
CA GLU A 384 164.10 -102.53 102.47
C GLU A 384 163.27 -101.24 102.68
N ALA A 385 163.85 -100.19 103.26
CA ALA A 385 163.15 -98.92 103.51
C ALA A 385 162.81 -98.16 102.22
N VAL A 386 163.71 -98.16 101.24
CA VAL A 386 163.49 -97.52 99.93
C VAL A 386 162.29 -98.15 99.21
N HIS A 387 162.13 -99.46 99.33
CA HIS A 387 161.10 -100.22 98.61
C HIS A 387 159.67 -99.94 99.09
N LEU A 388 159.50 -99.54 100.36
CA LEU A 388 158.21 -99.14 100.93
C LEU A 388 157.82 -97.72 100.47
N HIS A 389 158.76 -96.78 100.52
CA HIS A 389 158.51 -95.40 100.12
C HIS A 389 158.20 -95.27 98.61
N THR A 390 158.78 -96.13 97.77
CA THR A 390 158.38 -96.22 96.35
C THR A 390 156.93 -96.69 96.17
N THR A 391 156.46 -97.66 96.96
CA THR A 391 155.06 -98.14 96.83
C THR A 391 154.03 -97.11 97.30
N GLU A 392 154.35 -96.28 98.31
CA GLU A 392 153.49 -95.16 98.74
C GLU A 392 153.39 -94.07 97.66
N LEU A 393 154.50 -93.78 96.98
CA LEU A 393 154.53 -92.85 95.85
C LEU A 393 153.79 -93.41 94.63
N GLU A 394 153.89 -94.71 94.36
CA GLU A 394 153.11 -95.38 93.30
C GLU A 394 151.61 -95.36 93.61
N GLU A 395 151.19 -95.62 94.86
CA GLU A 395 149.77 -95.56 95.27
C GLU A 395 149.21 -94.13 95.16
N THR A 396 149.94 -93.13 95.65
CA THR A 396 149.50 -91.72 95.54
C THR A 396 149.48 -91.22 94.09
N ILE A 397 150.41 -91.66 93.25
CA ILE A 397 150.39 -91.40 91.80
C ILE A 397 149.20 -92.08 91.12
N GLU A 398 148.86 -93.32 91.47
CA GLU A 398 147.71 -94.02 90.88
C GLU A 398 146.38 -93.41 91.35
N LYS A 399 146.28 -93.00 92.61
CA LYS A 399 145.17 -92.19 93.11
C LYS A 399 145.03 -90.89 92.31
N MET A 400 146.11 -90.12 92.16
CA MET A 400 146.13 -88.88 91.38
C MET A 400 145.73 -89.09 89.90
N LYS A 401 146.11 -90.21 89.28
CA LYS A 401 145.62 -90.59 87.94
C LYS A 401 144.11 -90.87 87.95
N SER A 402 143.61 -91.60 88.94
CA SER A 402 142.18 -91.92 89.03
C SER A 402 141.33 -90.66 89.24
N GLU A 403 141.77 -89.75 90.11
CA GLU A 403 141.13 -88.45 90.34
C GLU A 403 141.23 -87.55 89.10
N LYS A 404 142.38 -87.55 88.40
CA LYS A 404 142.51 -86.87 87.10
C LYS A 404 141.51 -87.42 86.07
N VAL A 405 141.37 -88.73 85.93
CA VAL A 405 140.45 -89.37 84.97
C VAL A 405 138.98 -89.16 85.38
N GLU A 406 138.68 -89.00 86.67
CA GLU A 406 137.36 -88.55 87.15
C GLU A 406 137.09 -87.09 86.76
N MET A 407 138.06 -86.20 86.99
CA MET A 407 137.96 -84.79 86.61
C MET A 407 137.83 -84.63 85.08
N GLU A 408 138.62 -85.35 84.28
CA GLU A 408 138.51 -85.36 82.81
C GLU A 408 137.14 -85.87 82.32
N ARG A 409 136.55 -86.88 82.99
CA ARG A 409 135.18 -87.33 82.69
C ARG A 409 134.12 -86.31 83.12
N SER A 410 134.27 -85.67 84.28
CA SER A 410 133.34 -84.61 84.72
C SER A 410 133.38 -83.41 83.77
N LEU A 411 134.57 -83.02 83.30
CA LEU A 411 134.78 -81.93 82.35
C LEU A 411 134.19 -82.27 80.97
N ALA A 412 134.36 -83.51 80.50
CA ALA A 412 133.70 -83.97 79.28
C ALA A 412 132.17 -83.86 79.38
N VAL A 413 131.57 -84.31 80.50
CA VAL A 413 130.12 -84.22 80.73
C VAL A 413 129.65 -82.77 80.79
N THR A 414 130.35 -81.85 81.46
CA THR A 414 129.95 -80.43 81.49
C THR A 414 130.15 -79.75 80.14
N ASN A 415 131.15 -80.16 79.34
CA ASN A 415 131.37 -79.64 77.99
C ASN A 415 130.30 -80.14 76.99
N ASP A 416 129.86 -81.39 77.08
CA ASP A 416 128.75 -81.90 76.28
C ASP A 416 127.41 -81.26 76.71
N GLN A 417 127.17 -81.07 78.01
CA GLN A 417 126.01 -80.30 78.51
C GLN A 417 126.03 -78.85 78.00
N LEU A 418 127.19 -78.17 78.05
CA LEU A 418 127.34 -76.82 77.52
C LEU A 418 126.99 -76.79 76.02
N LYS A 419 127.54 -77.73 75.24
CA LYS A 419 127.25 -77.87 73.81
C LYS A 419 125.76 -78.12 73.52
N ASP A 420 125.09 -78.94 74.30
CA ASP A 420 123.64 -79.16 74.19
C ASP A 420 122.85 -77.88 74.53
N THR A 421 123.23 -77.14 75.58
CA THR A 421 122.58 -75.85 75.89
C THR A 421 122.82 -74.79 74.80
N CYS A 422 124.02 -74.75 74.19
CA CYS A 422 124.30 -73.91 73.03
C CYS A 422 123.43 -74.31 71.82
N MET A 423 123.25 -75.61 71.55
CA MET A 423 122.34 -76.09 70.49
C MET A 423 120.87 -75.72 70.76
N GLN A 424 120.42 -75.80 72.02
CA GLN A 424 119.08 -75.38 72.42
C GLN A 424 118.89 -73.85 72.29
N LEU A 425 119.91 -73.07 72.65
CA LEU A 425 119.92 -71.61 72.52
C LEU A 425 119.86 -71.19 71.04
N MET A 426 120.72 -71.75 70.18
CA MET A 426 120.65 -71.52 68.72
C MET A 426 119.28 -71.89 68.13
N ALA A 427 118.65 -72.96 68.63
CA ALA A 427 117.30 -73.36 68.20
C ALA A 427 116.18 -72.45 68.75
N ALA A 428 116.40 -71.80 69.89
CA ALA A 428 115.49 -70.79 70.45
C ALA A 428 115.63 -69.46 69.70
N GLU A 429 116.85 -68.99 69.43
CA GLU A 429 117.14 -67.82 68.60
C GLU A 429 116.55 -67.98 67.19
N GLY A 430 116.71 -69.16 66.56
CA GLY A 430 116.07 -69.47 65.28
C GLY A 430 114.54 -69.35 65.32
N LYS A 431 113.88 -69.77 66.41
CA LYS A 431 112.43 -69.58 66.61
C LYS A 431 112.07 -68.11 66.80
N ILE A 432 112.86 -67.34 67.56
CA ILE A 432 112.65 -65.90 67.75
C ILE A 432 112.75 -65.16 66.41
N VAL A 433 113.72 -65.49 65.56
CA VAL A 433 113.85 -64.91 64.21
C VAL A 433 112.65 -65.26 63.32
N VAL A 434 112.13 -66.49 63.40
CA VAL A 434 110.90 -66.89 62.66
C VAL A 434 109.67 -66.14 63.19
N LEU A 435 109.49 -66.04 64.50
CA LEU A 435 108.38 -65.30 65.12
C LEU A 435 108.45 -63.81 64.82
N GLN A 436 109.64 -63.19 64.86
CA GLN A 436 109.83 -61.79 64.46
C GLN A 436 109.50 -61.59 62.99
N ARG A 437 109.86 -62.53 62.11
CA ARG A 437 109.48 -62.47 60.69
C ARG A 437 107.98 -62.60 60.48
N GLN A 438 107.30 -63.46 61.23
CA GLN A 438 105.84 -63.61 61.21
C GLN A 438 105.14 -62.35 61.73
N LEU A 439 105.61 -61.78 62.85
CA LEU A 439 105.11 -60.52 63.40
C LEU A 439 105.28 -59.36 62.42
N ASN A 440 106.43 -59.26 61.76
CA ASN A 440 106.68 -58.24 60.74
C ASN A 440 105.76 -58.41 59.51
N LEU A 441 105.45 -59.66 59.12
CA LEU A 441 104.51 -59.95 58.03
C LEU A 441 103.08 -59.56 58.41
N ILE A 442 102.59 -60.02 59.56
CA ILE A 442 101.25 -59.73 60.08
C ILE A 442 101.06 -58.22 60.29
N ASN A 443 102.08 -57.52 60.78
CA ASN A 443 102.04 -56.05 60.90
C ASN A 443 101.98 -55.38 59.52
N GLY A 444 102.72 -55.87 58.52
CA GLY A 444 102.64 -55.39 57.14
C GLY A 444 101.26 -55.60 56.51
N GLU A 445 100.68 -56.79 56.68
CA GLU A 445 99.30 -57.11 56.26
C GLU A 445 98.28 -56.22 56.96
N LYS A 446 98.44 -55.97 58.26
CA LYS A 446 97.61 -55.03 59.03
C LYS A 446 97.66 -53.60 58.46
N HIS A 447 98.85 -53.06 58.15
CA HIS A 447 98.98 -51.73 57.54
C HIS A 447 98.31 -51.65 56.16
N VAL A 448 98.34 -52.74 55.37
CA VAL A 448 97.61 -52.80 54.09
C VAL A 448 96.10 -52.78 54.32
N PHE A 449 95.58 -53.57 55.26
CA PHE A 449 94.15 -53.56 55.60
C PHE A 449 93.68 -52.21 56.19
N GLU A 450 94.52 -51.51 56.96
CA GLU A 450 94.19 -50.16 57.47
C GLU A 450 94.12 -49.14 56.32
N LEU A 451 95.04 -49.18 55.35
CA LEU A 451 94.97 -48.34 54.15
C LEU A 451 93.78 -48.68 53.24
N GLU A 452 93.41 -49.97 53.12
CA GLU A 452 92.22 -50.39 52.39
C GLU A 452 90.93 -49.95 53.09
N LEU A 453 90.90 -49.94 54.43
CA LEU A 453 89.79 -49.43 55.23
C LEU A 453 89.64 -47.91 55.09
N GLU A 454 90.72 -47.13 55.23
CA GLU A 454 90.70 -45.67 54.98
C GLU A 454 90.19 -45.35 53.55
N ALA A 455 90.64 -46.12 52.56
CA ALA A 455 90.20 -45.99 51.17
C ALA A 455 88.76 -46.47 50.92
N ALA A 456 88.17 -47.25 51.82
CA ALA A 456 86.76 -47.64 51.80
C ALA A 456 85.87 -46.59 52.51
N GLU A 457 86.28 -46.10 53.68
CA GLU A 457 85.62 -45.01 54.40
C GLU A 457 85.55 -43.74 53.56
N GLY A 458 86.65 -43.36 52.88
CA GLY A 458 86.66 -42.23 51.96
C GLY A 458 85.64 -42.34 50.82
N LYS A 459 85.41 -43.55 50.29
CA LYS A 459 84.37 -43.81 49.28
C LYS A 459 82.97 -43.79 49.87
N ASN A 460 82.79 -44.29 51.10
CA ASN A 460 81.50 -44.26 51.78
C ASN A 460 81.05 -42.81 52.05
N ASN A 461 81.97 -41.96 52.52
CA ASN A 461 81.71 -40.54 52.77
C ASN A 461 81.34 -39.79 51.48
N GLU A 462 82.02 -40.08 50.36
CA GLU A 462 81.67 -39.54 49.03
C GLU A 462 80.27 -39.98 48.58
N LEU A 463 79.92 -41.26 48.74
CA LEU A 463 78.59 -41.78 48.40
C LEU A 463 77.49 -41.21 49.31
N GLU A 464 77.77 -40.94 50.58
CA GLU A 464 76.83 -40.33 51.52
C GLU A 464 76.59 -38.85 51.18
N LEU A 465 77.63 -38.10 50.78
CA LEU A 465 77.48 -36.74 50.24
C LEU A 465 76.67 -36.74 48.93
N GLN A 466 76.89 -37.69 48.02
CA GLN A 466 76.10 -37.82 46.80
C GLN A 466 74.62 -38.17 47.10
N LEU A 467 74.37 -39.01 48.11
CA LEU A 467 73.02 -39.34 48.58
C LEU A 467 72.32 -38.12 49.18
N GLU A 468 73.00 -37.33 50.02
CA GLU A 468 72.45 -36.10 50.61
C GLU A 468 72.14 -35.06 49.53
N LEU A 469 73.05 -34.83 48.59
CA LEU A 469 72.81 -33.96 47.42
C LEU A 469 71.59 -34.41 46.63
N ALA A 470 71.50 -35.70 46.27
CA ALA A 470 70.34 -36.25 45.57
C ALA A 470 69.04 -36.12 46.38
N HIS A 471 69.09 -36.21 47.71
CA HIS A 471 67.92 -36.00 48.58
C HIS A 471 67.49 -34.51 48.59
N THR A 472 68.43 -33.56 48.56
CA THR A 472 68.07 -32.13 48.43
C THR A 472 67.48 -31.79 47.06
N GLU A 473 68.00 -32.38 45.98
CA GLU A 473 67.44 -32.20 44.64
C GLU A 473 66.01 -32.78 44.55
N ASN A 474 65.80 -34.00 45.05
CA ASN A 474 64.46 -34.60 45.12
C ASN A 474 63.48 -33.76 45.96
N HIS A 475 63.94 -33.13 47.06
CA HIS A 475 63.12 -32.21 47.83
C HIS A 475 62.71 -30.97 47.01
N ASN A 476 63.67 -30.32 46.34
CA ASN A 476 63.42 -29.17 45.47
C ASN A 476 62.47 -29.51 44.30
N LEU A 477 62.60 -30.71 43.73
CA LEU A 477 61.69 -31.22 42.70
C LEU A 477 60.28 -31.46 43.25
N CYS A 478 60.15 -32.00 44.47
CA CYS A 478 58.86 -32.16 45.14
C CYS A 478 58.19 -30.81 45.41
N GLU A 479 58.92 -29.82 45.92
CA GLU A 479 58.38 -28.46 46.09
C GLU A 479 57.88 -27.89 44.75
N ARG A 480 58.68 -28.03 43.68
CA ARG A 480 58.29 -27.55 42.34
C ARG A 480 57.05 -28.27 41.79
N ILE A 481 56.91 -29.57 42.03
CA ILE A 481 55.68 -30.33 41.69
C ILE A 481 54.48 -29.77 42.46
N THR A 482 54.56 -29.60 43.78
CA THR A 482 53.43 -29.04 44.55
C THR A 482 53.10 -27.58 44.23
N SER A 483 54.01 -26.85 43.57
CA SER A 483 53.76 -25.52 43.03
C SER A 483 53.01 -25.60 41.69
N LEU A 484 53.43 -26.51 40.80
CA LEU A 484 52.76 -26.78 39.53
C LEU A 484 51.34 -27.33 39.72
N ASP A 485 51.12 -28.22 40.70
CA ASP A 485 49.79 -28.76 41.02
C ASP A 485 48.79 -27.65 41.42
N LYS A 486 49.23 -26.69 42.25
CA LYS A 486 48.42 -25.52 42.65
C LYS A 486 48.08 -24.67 41.44
N ASN A 487 49.06 -24.37 40.59
CA ASN A 487 48.86 -23.59 39.37
C ASN A 487 47.89 -24.30 38.41
N PHE A 488 47.99 -25.63 38.27
CA PHE A 488 47.10 -26.44 37.45
C PHE A 488 45.65 -26.44 37.97
N ASP A 489 45.44 -26.56 39.28
CA ASP A 489 44.08 -26.46 39.86
C ASP A 489 43.49 -25.03 39.75
N GLU A 490 44.33 -23.99 39.81
CA GLU A 490 43.91 -22.61 39.50
C GLU A 490 43.57 -22.41 38.01
N GLU A 491 44.37 -22.93 37.09
CA GLU A 491 44.09 -22.90 35.65
C GLU A 491 42.81 -23.67 35.32
N LYS A 492 42.63 -24.86 35.87
CA LYS A 492 41.42 -25.70 35.76
C LYS A 492 40.18 -24.99 36.30
N LYS A 493 40.31 -24.24 37.40
CA LYS A 493 39.26 -23.35 37.94
C LYS A 493 38.96 -22.18 36.99
N LEU A 494 39.97 -21.53 36.41
CA LEU A 494 39.80 -20.48 35.40
C LEU A 494 39.16 -21.01 34.10
N SER A 495 39.57 -22.19 33.63
CA SER A 495 39.03 -22.90 32.48
C SER A 495 37.54 -23.26 32.68
N SER A 496 37.16 -23.70 33.88
CA SER A 496 35.75 -23.91 34.23
C SER A 496 34.92 -22.61 34.17
N LYS A 497 35.48 -21.49 34.66
CA LYS A 497 34.88 -20.16 34.62
C LYS A 497 34.78 -19.62 33.19
N LEU A 498 35.77 -19.89 32.35
CA LEU A 498 35.78 -19.55 30.93
C LEU A 498 34.71 -20.34 30.17
N ARG A 499 34.60 -21.66 30.38
CA ARG A 499 33.55 -22.51 29.80
C ARG A 499 32.14 -21.98 30.11
N VAL A 500 31.89 -21.58 31.36
CA VAL A 500 30.61 -20.95 31.76
C VAL A 500 30.42 -19.57 31.13
N ARG A 501 31.50 -18.83 30.81
CA ARG A 501 31.42 -17.56 30.06
C ARG A 501 31.09 -17.79 28.58
N CYS A 502 31.67 -18.80 27.94
CA CYS A 502 31.34 -19.22 26.57
C CYS A 502 29.86 -19.62 26.44
N GLN A 503 29.37 -20.52 27.31
CA GLN A 503 27.96 -20.93 27.33
C GLN A 503 26.99 -19.76 27.54
N LYS A 504 27.37 -18.75 28.34
CA LYS A 504 26.59 -17.52 28.49
C LYS A 504 26.61 -16.65 27.23
N MET A 505 27.76 -16.57 26.55
CA MET A 505 27.92 -15.85 25.29
C MET A 505 27.08 -16.48 24.18
N GLU A 506 27.20 -17.79 23.97
CA GLU A 506 26.38 -18.62 23.07
C GLU A 506 24.87 -18.41 23.33
N ALA A 507 24.45 -18.43 24.60
CA ALA A 507 23.06 -18.20 24.98
C ALA A 507 22.58 -16.75 24.75
N THR A 508 23.48 -15.76 24.77
CA THR A 508 23.15 -14.38 24.35
C THR A 508 23.15 -14.21 22.84
N GLU A 509 24.03 -14.92 22.12
CA GLU A 509 24.09 -14.89 20.66
C GLU A 509 22.87 -15.58 20.03
N ALA A 510 22.45 -16.73 20.56
CA ALA A 510 21.20 -17.38 20.15
C ALA A 510 19.98 -16.45 20.32
N LYS A 511 19.95 -15.63 21.39
CA LYS A 511 18.93 -14.59 21.57
C LYS A 511 19.09 -13.45 20.56
N ARG A 512 20.32 -12.98 20.29
CA ARG A 512 20.62 -11.95 19.28
C ARG A 512 20.14 -12.37 17.89
N ASN A 513 20.45 -13.61 17.50
CA ASN A 513 20.10 -14.18 16.21
C ASN A 513 18.57 -14.40 16.10
N LYS A 514 17.89 -14.82 17.18
CA LYS A 514 16.41 -14.85 17.22
C LYS A 514 15.80 -13.46 17.03
N MET A 515 16.30 -12.44 17.72
CA MET A 515 15.82 -11.05 17.55
C MET A 515 16.11 -10.51 16.15
N GLN A 516 17.24 -10.87 15.55
CA GLN A 516 17.58 -10.50 14.18
C GLN A 516 16.60 -11.13 13.16
N LEU A 517 16.27 -12.42 13.29
CA LEU A 517 15.24 -13.07 12.44
C LEU A 517 13.86 -12.42 12.60
N GLN A 518 13.48 -11.99 13.81
CA GLN A 518 12.23 -11.24 14.02
C GLN A 518 12.26 -9.85 13.36
N LEU A 519 13.41 -9.17 13.38
CA LEU A 519 13.62 -7.88 12.73
C LEU A 519 13.60 -8.00 11.19
N GLU A 520 14.22 -9.04 10.64
CA GLU A 520 14.19 -9.36 9.21
C GLU A 520 12.76 -9.68 8.73
N SER A 521 11.99 -10.43 9.52
CA SER A 521 10.56 -10.67 9.26
C SER A 521 9.73 -9.38 9.28
N ALA A 522 9.98 -8.48 10.24
CA ALA A 522 9.29 -7.20 10.32
C ALA A 522 9.65 -6.27 9.14
N PHE A 523 10.90 -6.28 8.67
CA PHE A 523 11.28 -5.55 7.46
C PHE A 523 10.60 -6.10 6.20
N ALA A 524 10.42 -7.43 6.09
CA ALA A 524 9.68 -8.01 4.98
C ALA A 524 8.20 -7.57 4.97
N GLU A 525 7.54 -7.56 6.13
CA GLU A 525 6.16 -7.05 6.27
C GLU A 525 6.05 -5.55 5.93
N ILE A 526 7.01 -4.73 6.38
CA ILE A 526 7.08 -3.30 6.02
C ILE A 526 7.23 -3.11 4.51
N ILE A 527 8.01 -3.95 3.82
CA ILE A 527 8.16 -3.91 2.36
C ILE A 527 6.84 -4.27 1.66
N GLU A 528 6.12 -5.28 2.13
CA GLU A 528 4.82 -5.67 1.59
C GLU A 528 3.75 -4.58 1.80
N LEU A 529 3.66 -4.04 3.02
CA LEU A 529 2.77 -2.92 3.35
C LEU A 529 3.09 -1.68 2.52
N ARG A 530 4.37 -1.37 2.29
CA ARG A 530 4.78 -0.26 1.41
C ARG A 530 4.44 -0.53 -0.07
N GLY A 531 4.39 -1.78 -0.50
CA GLY A 531 3.84 -2.19 -1.79
C GLY A 531 2.34 -1.92 -1.88
N LYS A 532 1.56 -2.33 -0.88
CA LYS A 532 0.11 -2.08 -0.77
C LYS A 532 -0.21 -0.59 -0.74
N VAL A 533 0.53 0.21 0.03
CA VAL A 533 0.38 1.69 0.05
C VAL A 533 0.61 2.28 -1.33
N ARG A 534 1.64 1.88 -2.06
CA ARG A 534 1.89 2.38 -3.43
C ARG A 534 0.75 2.07 -4.42
N LEU A 535 0.13 0.89 -4.29
CA LEU A 535 -1.04 0.53 -5.10
C LEU A 535 -2.25 1.40 -4.75
N LEU A 536 -2.48 1.69 -3.47
CA LEU A 536 -3.53 2.61 -3.03
C LEU A 536 -3.27 4.06 -3.47
N GLU A 537 -2.01 4.54 -3.39
CA GLU A 537 -1.60 5.84 -3.92
C GLU A 537 -1.90 5.96 -5.42
N GLN A 538 -1.65 4.90 -6.20
CA GLN A 538 -1.98 4.86 -7.62
C GLN A 538 -3.50 4.88 -7.88
N VAL A 539 -4.29 4.08 -7.15
CA VAL A 539 -5.76 4.09 -7.27
C VAL A 539 -6.33 5.48 -6.94
N VAL A 540 -5.89 6.09 -5.84
CA VAL A 540 -6.29 7.45 -5.44
C VAL A 540 -5.91 8.50 -6.49
N GLU A 541 -4.81 8.33 -7.22
CA GLU A 541 -4.44 9.24 -8.30
C GLU A 541 -5.29 9.04 -9.58
N GLU A 542 -5.71 7.81 -9.91
CA GLU A 542 -6.69 7.58 -10.97
C GLU A 542 -8.09 8.11 -10.57
N GLU A 543 -8.52 7.94 -9.32
CA GLU A 543 -9.77 8.52 -8.80
C GLU A 543 -9.77 10.04 -8.87
N LYS A 544 -8.65 10.72 -8.56
CA LYS A 544 -8.52 12.18 -8.78
C LYS A 544 -8.67 12.56 -10.25
N LYS A 545 -8.04 11.82 -11.17
CA LYS A 545 -8.20 12.07 -12.61
C LYS A 545 -9.67 11.94 -13.03
N LEU A 546 -10.33 10.86 -12.64
CA LEU A 546 -11.76 10.66 -12.91
C LEU A 546 -12.63 11.75 -12.26
N SER A 547 -12.32 12.19 -11.04
CA SER A 547 -13.01 13.29 -10.37
C SER A 547 -12.81 14.63 -11.10
N THR A 548 -11.63 14.92 -11.64
CA THR A 548 -11.41 16.13 -12.44
C THR A 548 -12.09 16.05 -13.82
N GLU A 549 -12.15 14.85 -14.43
CA GLU A 549 -12.91 14.66 -15.66
C GLU A 549 -14.42 14.86 -15.41
N LEU A 550 -14.97 14.28 -14.34
CA LEU A 550 -16.35 14.48 -13.92
C LEU A 550 -16.67 15.95 -13.65
N ALA A 551 -15.81 16.68 -12.93
CA ALA A 551 -15.96 18.12 -12.75
C ALA A 551 -15.98 18.89 -14.10
N SER A 552 -15.14 18.49 -15.07
CA SER A 552 -15.14 19.05 -16.43
C SER A 552 -16.37 18.67 -17.26
N ARG A 553 -17.06 17.58 -16.92
CA ARG A 553 -18.35 17.18 -17.52
C ARG A 553 -19.50 17.96 -16.89
N CYS A 554 -19.49 18.17 -15.57
CA CYS A 554 -20.47 19.02 -14.89
C CYS A 554 -20.46 20.46 -15.43
N SER A 555 -19.31 21.11 -15.54
CA SER A 555 -19.24 22.47 -16.09
C SER A 555 -19.71 22.57 -17.54
N LYS A 556 -19.47 21.54 -18.37
CA LYS A 556 -20.06 21.45 -19.73
C LYS A 556 -21.59 21.30 -19.70
N ILE A 557 -22.12 20.50 -18.78
CA ILE A 557 -23.57 20.34 -18.59
C ILE A 557 -24.19 21.66 -18.15
N ASP A 558 -23.54 22.42 -17.27
CA ASP A 558 -24.06 23.72 -16.79
C ASP A 558 -24.05 24.79 -17.88
N VAL A 559 -23.01 24.83 -18.75
CA VAL A 559 -23.01 25.66 -19.96
C VAL A 559 -24.13 25.25 -20.94
N LEU A 560 -24.42 23.95 -21.06
CA LEU A 560 -25.54 23.47 -21.89
C LEU A 560 -26.92 23.80 -21.28
N LYS A 561 -27.07 23.85 -19.94
CA LYS A 561 -28.27 24.37 -19.28
C LYS A 561 -28.48 25.85 -19.61
N GLN A 562 -27.44 26.67 -19.48
CA GLN A 562 -27.50 28.10 -19.82
C GLN A 562 -27.91 28.33 -21.27
N LYS A 563 -27.32 27.59 -22.23
CA LYS A 563 -27.71 27.68 -23.64
C LYS A 563 -29.14 27.16 -23.90
N LYS A 564 -29.63 26.19 -23.12
CA LYS A 564 -31.03 25.73 -23.17
C LYS A 564 -31.98 26.82 -22.66
N GLU A 565 -31.68 27.44 -21.51
CA GLU A 565 -32.47 28.53 -20.92
C GLU A 565 -32.53 29.75 -21.86
N GLU A 566 -31.42 30.07 -22.54
CA GLU A 566 -31.35 31.10 -23.57
C GLU A 566 -32.23 30.77 -24.79
N LEU A 567 -32.18 29.53 -25.29
CA LEU A 567 -33.03 29.07 -26.40
C LEU A 567 -34.52 28.99 -26.03
N GLU A 568 -34.85 28.67 -24.78
CA GLU A 568 -36.23 28.69 -24.28
C GLU A 568 -36.77 30.12 -24.16
N TRP A 569 -35.93 31.09 -23.80
CA TRP A 569 -36.28 32.51 -23.83
C TRP A 569 -36.45 33.04 -25.26
N GLU A 570 -35.56 32.67 -26.19
CA GLU A 570 -35.71 32.99 -27.62
C GLU A 570 -37.02 32.40 -28.18
N LEU A 571 -37.32 31.13 -27.87
CA LEU A 571 -38.56 30.48 -28.29
C LEU A 571 -39.80 31.20 -27.76
N GLU A 572 -39.85 31.52 -26.46
CA GLU A 572 -40.99 32.21 -25.86
C GLU A 572 -41.18 33.63 -26.42
N SER A 573 -40.07 34.32 -26.72
CA SER A 573 -40.09 35.60 -27.44
C SER A 573 -40.71 35.46 -28.85
N THR A 574 -40.34 34.41 -29.60
CA THR A 574 -40.96 34.14 -30.91
C THR A 574 -42.42 33.71 -30.81
N ASN A 575 -42.81 32.94 -29.78
CA ASN A 575 -44.21 32.58 -29.50
C ASN A 575 -45.05 33.84 -29.24
N LEU A 576 -44.53 34.79 -28.46
CA LEU A 576 -45.19 36.07 -28.18
C LEU A 576 -45.39 36.92 -29.44
N GLU A 577 -44.42 36.96 -30.37
CA GLU A 577 -44.60 37.62 -31.66
C GLU A 577 -45.57 36.87 -32.58
N LEU A 578 -45.59 35.53 -32.56
CA LEU A 578 -46.59 34.72 -33.26
C LEU A 578 -48.01 34.99 -32.75
N CYS A 579 -48.21 35.13 -31.44
CA CYS A 579 -49.49 35.54 -30.85
C CYS A 579 -49.93 36.93 -31.35
N LYS A 580 -49.02 37.93 -31.32
CA LYS A 580 -49.28 39.28 -31.87
C LYS A 580 -49.56 39.28 -33.38
N LEU A 581 -49.06 38.30 -34.13
CA LEU A 581 -49.38 38.11 -35.55
C LEU A 581 -50.74 37.42 -35.72
N HIS A 582 -51.08 36.45 -34.86
CA HIS A 582 -52.38 35.78 -34.87
C HIS A 582 -53.52 36.76 -34.56
N GLU A 583 -53.38 37.62 -33.55
CA GLU A 583 -54.34 38.70 -33.25
C GLU A 583 -54.59 39.64 -34.45
N LYS A 584 -53.53 39.93 -35.23
CA LYS A 584 -53.63 40.74 -36.46
C LYS A 584 -54.34 39.98 -37.58
N VAL A 585 -54.09 38.67 -37.72
CA VAL A 585 -54.82 37.80 -38.66
C VAL A 585 -56.31 37.73 -38.28
N ASP A 586 -56.66 37.53 -37.01
CA ASP A 586 -58.05 37.53 -36.54
C ASP A 586 -58.76 38.87 -36.78
N LEU A 587 -58.04 39.99 -36.63
CA LEU A 587 -58.55 41.32 -36.95
C LEU A 587 -58.79 41.49 -38.46
N ILE A 588 -57.89 40.99 -39.30
CA ILE A 588 -58.04 41.00 -40.76
C ILE A 588 -59.19 40.07 -41.20
N GLU A 589 -59.32 38.89 -40.60
CA GLU A 589 -60.42 37.96 -40.85
C GLU A 589 -61.78 38.57 -40.48
N ARG A 590 -61.89 39.25 -39.32
CA ARG A 590 -63.13 39.93 -38.93
C ARG A 590 -63.48 41.05 -39.91
N LYS A 591 -62.52 41.89 -40.30
CA LYS A 591 -62.73 42.91 -41.35
C LYS A 591 -63.14 42.30 -42.69
N LEU A 592 -62.55 41.17 -43.08
CA LEU A 592 -62.93 40.46 -44.32
C LEU A 592 -64.33 39.83 -44.21
N LYS A 593 -64.75 39.37 -43.03
CA LYS A 593 -66.11 38.88 -42.75
C LYS A 593 -67.13 40.04 -42.79
N GLU A 594 -66.78 41.19 -42.21
CA GLU A 594 -67.55 42.44 -42.28
C GLU A 594 -67.69 42.96 -43.72
N GLU A 595 -66.60 42.99 -44.50
CA GLU A 595 -66.58 43.42 -45.90
C GLU A 595 -67.38 42.46 -46.80
N LYS A 596 -67.27 41.14 -46.59
CA LYS A 596 -68.10 40.14 -47.28
C LYS A 596 -69.59 40.31 -46.95
N ALA A 597 -69.94 40.61 -45.70
CA ALA A 597 -71.31 40.90 -45.30
C ALA A 597 -71.83 42.22 -45.90
N PHE A 598 -70.99 43.25 -45.97
CA PHE A 598 -71.31 44.51 -46.64
C PHE A 598 -71.53 44.30 -48.15
N SER A 599 -70.66 43.52 -48.80
CA SER A 599 -70.77 43.15 -50.21
C SER A 599 -72.05 42.36 -50.52
N SER A 600 -72.39 41.36 -49.70
CA SER A 600 -73.65 40.62 -49.87
C SER A 600 -74.89 41.50 -49.60
N GLY A 601 -74.82 42.42 -48.62
CA GLY A 601 -75.84 43.43 -48.39
C GLY A 601 -75.97 44.46 -49.53
N LEU A 602 -74.89 44.73 -50.26
CA LEU A 602 -74.90 45.56 -51.48
C LEU A 602 -75.52 44.80 -52.66
N LEU A 603 -75.23 43.51 -52.80
CA LEU A 603 -75.83 42.63 -53.81
C LEU A 603 -77.36 42.52 -53.62
N ILE A 604 -77.83 42.25 -52.40
CA ILE A 604 -79.27 42.20 -52.08
C ILE A 604 -79.95 43.55 -52.37
N LYS A 605 -79.25 44.68 -52.14
CA LYS A 605 -79.74 46.02 -52.53
C LYS A 605 -79.80 46.21 -54.05
N TYR A 606 -78.85 45.66 -54.80
CA TYR A 606 -78.87 45.68 -56.26
C TYR A 606 -80.04 44.85 -56.81
N GLU A 607 -80.19 43.60 -56.36
CA GLU A 607 -81.28 42.70 -56.74
C GLU A 607 -82.66 43.28 -56.42
N THR A 608 -82.82 43.92 -55.24
CA THR A 608 -84.07 44.59 -54.88
C THR A 608 -84.32 45.86 -55.70
N THR A 609 -83.31 46.65 -56.05
CA THR A 609 -83.52 47.80 -56.97
C THR A 609 -83.89 47.33 -58.38
N GLU A 610 -83.28 46.26 -58.88
CA GLU A 610 -83.64 45.66 -60.17
C GLU A 610 -85.09 45.14 -60.19
N LEU A 611 -85.52 44.43 -59.14
CA LEU A 611 -86.93 44.02 -58.97
C LEU A 611 -87.90 45.21 -58.92
N THR A 612 -87.55 46.32 -58.25
CA THR A 612 -88.39 47.52 -58.28
C THR A 612 -88.41 48.21 -59.65
N ASN A 613 -87.33 48.14 -60.42
CA ASN A 613 -87.26 48.66 -61.79
C ASN A 613 -88.18 47.85 -62.73
N VAL A 614 -88.17 46.52 -62.62
CA VAL A 614 -89.14 45.64 -63.32
C VAL A 614 -90.58 45.95 -62.89
N ARG A 615 -90.83 46.16 -61.59
CA ARG A 615 -92.16 46.52 -61.07
C ARG A 615 -92.64 47.88 -61.59
N ASN A 616 -91.75 48.86 -61.75
CA ASN A 616 -92.07 50.16 -62.31
C ASN A 616 -92.42 50.07 -63.80
N LYS A 617 -91.65 49.31 -64.60
CA LYS A 617 -91.96 49.09 -66.03
C LYS A 617 -93.32 48.42 -66.25
N GLU A 618 -93.70 47.50 -65.37
CA GLU A 618 -95.05 46.91 -65.37
C GLU A 618 -96.13 47.97 -65.09
N LEU A 619 -95.89 48.87 -64.12
CA LEU A 619 -96.82 49.97 -63.82
C LEU A 619 -96.89 51.02 -64.95
N GLU A 620 -95.78 51.31 -65.62
CA GLU A 620 -95.71 52.17 -66.82
C GLU A 620 -96.51 51.56 -67.98
N HIS A 621 -96.42 50.25 -68.19
CA HIS A 621 -97.22 49.54 -69.20
C HIS A 621 -98.73 49.55 -68.85
N GLN A 622 -99.07 49.37 -67.57
CA GLN A 622 -100.46 49.48 -67.09
C GLN A 622 -101.03 50.90 -67.26
N LEU A 623 -100.21 51.94 -67.01
CA LEU A 623 -100.57 53.34 -67.28
C LEU A 623 -100.80 53.59 -68.78
N SER A 624 -99.84 53.20 -69.63
CA SER A 624 -99.97 53.38 -71.09
C SER A 624 -101.19 52.65 -71.67
N SER A 625 -101.53 51.47 -71.14
CA SER A 625 -102.77 50.76 -71.50
C SER A 625 -104.04 51.52 -71.08
N LYS A 626 -104.01 52.31 -69.99
CA LYS A 626 -105.13 53.13 -69.54
C LYS A 626 -105.22 54.44 -70.33
N ASP A 627 -104.10 55.02 -70.73
CA ASP A 627 -104.07 56.18 -71.63
C ASP A 627 -104.69 55.84 -73.00
N LEU A 628 -104.39 54.65 -73.54
CA LEU A 628 -104.99 54.17 -74.80
C LEU A 628 -106.52 53.99 -74.68
N GLU A 629 -106.99 53.46 -73.55
CA GLU A 629 -108.42 53.30 -73.25
C GLU A 629 -109.12 54.66 -73.08
N LEU A 630 -108.43 55.66 -72.49
CA LEU A 630 -108.87 57.05 -72.41
C LEU A 630 -109.01 57.70 -73.79
N VAL A 631 -108.05 57.51 -74.69
CA VAL A 631 -108.12 58.02 -76.08
C VAL A 631 -109.33 57.41 -76.82
N MET A 632 -109.56 56.10 -76.67
CA MET A 632 -110.76 55.44 -77.24
C MET A 632 -112.09 55.93 -76.64
N LEU A 633 -112.10 56.44 -75.41
CA LEU A 633 -113.28 57.08 -74.82
C LEU A 633 -113.44 58.52 -75.32
N GLN A 634 -112.35 59.29 -75.46
CA GLN A 634 -112.38 60.64 -76.00
C GLN A 634 -112.91 60.67 -77.44
N GLU A 635 -112.50 59.74 -78.30
CA GLU A 635 -113.02 59.68 -79.68
C GLU A 635 -114.52 59.33 -79.73
N LYS A 636 -115.01 58.51 -78.80
CA LYS A 636 -116.46 58.27 -78.63
C LYS A 636 -117.22 59.51 -78.17
N VAL A 637 -116.62 60.34 -77.30
CA VAL A 637 -117.21 61.63 -76.88
C VAL A 637 -117.35 62.56 -78.09
N ASN A 638 -116.29 62.74 -78.88
CA ASN A 638 -116.31 63.59 -80.08
C ASN A 638 -117.43 63.16 -81.06
N ILE A 639 -117.61 61.85 -81.28
CA ILE A 639 -118.68 61.30 -82.15
C ILE A 639 -120.08 61.60 -81.58
N LEU A 640 -120.26 61.65 -80.26
CA LEU A 640 -121.54 62.00 -79.64
C LEU A 640 -121.83 63.51 -79.75
N GLU A 641 -120.81 64.37 -79.62
CA GLU A 641 -120.95 65.82 -79.77
C GLU A 641 -121.38 66.20 -81.20
N ASP A 642 -120.74 65.64 -82.22
CA ASP A 642 -121.11 65.83 -83.65
C ASP A 642 -122.58 65.47 -83.96
N ASN A 643 -123.11 64.45 -83.27
CA ASN A 643 -124.51 64.03 -83.42
C ASN A 643 -125.48 64.98 -82.69
N VAL A 644 -125.09 65.54 -81.53
CA VAL A 644 -125.89 66.55 -80.82
C VAL A 644 -125.98 67.85 -81.63
N GLU A 645 -124.88 68.26 -82.28
CA GLU A 645 -124.86 69.46 -83.13
C GLU A 645 -125.76 69.32 -84.36
N LYS A 646 -125.83 68.12 -84.97
CA LYS A 646 -126.79 67.79 -86.05
C LYS A 646 -128.25 67.92 -85.63
N GLU A 647 -128.62 67.44 -84.44
CA GLU A 647 -130.01 67.55 -83.96
C GLU A 647 -130.37 68.98 -83.55
N ARG A 648 -129.41 69.78 -83.05
CA ARG A 648 -129.60 71.24 -82.86
C ARG A 648 -129.92 71.95 -84.17
N ALA A 649 -129.22 71.62 -85.27
CA ALA A 649 -129.47 72.23 -86.57
C ALA A 649 -130.90 71.96 -87.06
N LYS A 650 -131.36 70.71 -87.05
CA LYS A 650 -132.75 70.34 -87.40
C LYS A 650 -133.78 71.09 -86.57
N ARG A 651 -133.53 71.20 -85.26
CA ARG A 651 -134.44 71.86 -84.32
C ARG A 651 -134.59 73.36 -84.60
N SER A 652 -133.53 74.02 -85.12
CA SER A 652 -133.57 75.43 -85.50
C SER A 652 -134.46 75.70 -86.71
N GLU A 653 -134.48 74.81 -87.70
CA GLU A 653 -135.27 75.00 -88.92
C GLU A 653 -136.78 74.81 -88.68
N LEU A 654 -137.17 73.87 -87.80
CA LEU A 654 -138.57 73.70 -87.37
C LEU A 654 -139.14 74.93 -86.63
N VAL A 655 -138.28 75.71 -85.94
CA VAL A 655 -138.71 76.95 -85.25
C VAL A 655 -139.09 78.03 -86.25
N LEU A 656 -138.33 78.21 -87.34
CA LEU A 656 -138.62 79.19 -88.38
C LEU A 656 -139.93 78.91 -89.13
N GLN A 657 -140.33 77.64 -89.25
CA GLN A 657 -141.62 77.26 -89.84
C GLN A 657 -142.81 77.65 -88.95
N LEU A 658 -142.67 77.59 -87.62
CA LEU A 658 -143.70 78.01 -86.66
C LEU A 658 -143.93 79.53 -86.64
N GLU A 659 -142.86 80.32 -86.76
CA GLU A 659 -142.97 81.79 -86.74
C GLU A 659 -143.73 82.36 -87.96
N LEU A 660 -143.66 81.69 -89.11
CA LEU A 660 -144.44 82.06 -90.30
C LEU A 660 -145.94 81.79 -90.10
N ALA A 661 -146.31 80.63 -89.58
CA ALA A 661 -147.71 80.28 -89.30
C ALA A 661 -148.36 81.25 -88.30
N HIS A 662 -147.63 81.68 -87.26
CA HIS A 662 -148.12 82.67 -86.29
C HIS A 662 -148.43 84.05 -86.91
N LYS A 663 -147.69 84.49 -87.94
CA LYS A 663 -148.01 85.75 -88.65
C LYS A 663 -149.30 85.67 -89.45
N GLU A 664 -149.61 84.51 -90.03
CA GLU A 664 -150.82 84.33 -90.85
C GLU A 664 -152.10 84.31 -89.99
N VAL A 665 -152.04 83.74 -88.78
CA VAL A 665 -153.13 83.81 -87.78
C VAL A 665 -153.44 85.27 -87.38
N GLY A 666 -152.42 86.12 -87.25
CA GLY A 666 -152.61 87.55 -86.92
C GLY A 666 -153.49 88.30 -87.92
N ASN A 667 -153.24 88.10 -89.23
CA ASN A 667 -154.01 88.73 -90.31
C ASN A 667 -155.49 88.28 -90.38
N LEU A 668 -155.85 87.14 -89.78
CA LEU A 668 -157.23 86.69 -89.67
C LEU A 668 -157.96 87.32 -88.47
N HIS A 669 -157.23 87.56 -87.37
CA HIS A 669 -157.79 88.19 -86.17
C HIS A 669 -158.20 89.65 -86.43
N GLU A 670 -157.38 90.41 -87.16
CA GLU A 670 -157.67 91.82 -87.50
C GLU A 670 -158.93 92.00 -88.37
N LYS A 671 -159.31 90.97 -89.16
CA LYS A 671 -160.56 90.96 -89.94
C LYS A 671 -161.80 90.68 -89.11
N LEU A 672 -161.71 89.91 -88.02
CA LEU A 672 -162.86 89.64 -87.15
C LEU A 672 -163.37 90.92 -86.47
N GLY A 673 -162.44 91.75 -85.96
CA GLY A 673 -162.77 93.01 -85.30
C GLY A 673 -163.43 94.07 -86.19
N THR A 674 -163.41 93.93 -87.53
CA THR A 674 -164.12 94.85 -88.43
C THR A 674 -165.58 94.45 -88.69
N LEU A 675 -165.93 93.17 -88.53
CA LEU A 675 -167.29 92.66 -88.71
C LEU A 675 -168.16 92.82 -87.46
N GLU A 676 -167.58 92.61 -86.27
CA GLU A 676 -168.26 92.77 -84.98
C GLU A 676 -168.89 94.16 -84.84
N LYS A 677 -168.17 95.18 -85.32
CA LYS A 677 -168.61 96.58 -85.33
C LYS A 677 -169.78 96.89 -86.28
N GLN A 678 -170.14 96.01 -87.22
CA GLN A 678 -171.34 96.19 -88.05
C GLN A 678 -172.60 95.61 -87.41
N MET A 679 -172.47 94.64 -86.49
CA MET A 679 -173.60 93.96 -85.83
C MET A 679 -174.31 94.86 -84.79
N GLU A 680 -173.58 95.76 -84.13
CA GLU A 680 -174.16 96.62 -83.09
C GLU A 680 -175.04 97.75 -83.69
N ASP A 681 -174.68 98.27 -84.87
CA ASP A 681 -175.39 99.40 -85.50
C ASP A 681 -176.80 99.01 -86.03
N GLU A 682 -177.05 97.77 -86.45
CA GLU A 682 -178.40 97.33 -86.88
C GLU A 682 -179.37 97.16 -85.70
N ASN A 683 -178.87 96.79 -84.52
CA ASN A 683 -179.68 96.46 -83.34
C ASN A 683 -180.42 97.68 -82.75
N ALA A 684 -180.13 98.90 -83.22
CA ALA A 684 -180.80 100.14 -82.85
C ALA A 684 -182.16 100.39 -83.55
N ALA A 685 -182.53 99.57 -84.55
CA ALA A 685 -183.66 99.83 -85.44
C ALA A 685 -185.02 99.24 -84.99
N GLU A 686 -185.11 97.92 -84.80
CA GLU A 686 -186.40 97.20 -84.81
C GLU A 686 -187.29 97.39 -83.56
N SER A 687 -186.71 97.65 -82.39
CA SER A 687 -187.42 97.73 -81.10
C SER A 687 -188.46 98.87 -81.01
N ARG A 688 -188.53 99.73 -82.04
CA ARG A 688 -189.46 100.88 -82.11
C ARG A 688 -190.85 100.53 -82.70
N ASP A 689 -191.01 99.39 -83.39
CA ASP A 689 -192.26 99.10 -84.15
C ASP A 689 -193.24 98.14 -83.44
N HIS A 690 -192.76 97.28 -82.54
CA HIS A 690 -193.57 96.15 -82.01
C HIS A 690 -194.62 96.54 -80.96
N ALA A 691 -194.44 97.66 -80.24
CA ALA A 691 -195.37 98.07 -79.18
C ALA A 691 -196.75 98.51 -79.71
N SER A 692 -196.81 99.16 -80.87
CA SER A 692 -198.05 99.72 -81.42
C SER A 692 -199.08 98.67 -81.88
N LYS A 693 -198.66 97.42 -82.09
CA LYS A 693 -199.52 96.34 -82.63
C LYS A 693 -200.37 95.63 -81.57
N TYR A 694 -199.96 95.65 -80.30
CA TYR A 694 -200.72 95.02 -79.22
C TYR A 694 -202.00 95.77 -78.80
N HIS A 695 -202.21 97.00 -79.29
CA HIS A 695 -203.40 97.79 -78.92
C HIS A 695 -204.68 97.39 -79.69
N ILE A 696 -204.61 96.51 -80.70
CA ILE A 696 -205.68 96.30 -81.68
C ILE A 696 -206.36 94.91 -81.60
N LEU A 697 -205.63 93.84 -81.30
CA LEU A 697 -206.12 92.46 -81.52
C LEU A 697 -207.05 91.88 -80.43
N GLU A 698 -206.90 92.29 -79.17
CA GLU A 698 -207.71 91.74 -78.06
C GLU A 698 -209.22 92.06 -78.20
N ASN A 699 -209.56 93.12 -78.95
CA ASN A 699 -210.93 93.57 -79.19
C ASN A 699 -211.76 92.66 -80.14
N GLN A 700 -211.23 91.53 -80.65
CA GLN A 700 -211.93 90.73 -81.66
C GLN A 700 -212.19 89.24 -81.31
N LEU A 701 -211.44 88.61 -80.40
CA LEU A 701 -211.52 87.15 -80.20
C LEU A 701 -212.64 86.67 -79.26
N GLN A 702 -213.67 87.49 -79.01
CA GLN A 702 -214.77 87.17 -78.10
C GLN A 702 -215.85 86.22 -78.69
N ILE A 703 -215.81 85.89 -79.99
CA ILE A 703 -216.98 85.32 -80.70
C ILE A 703 -216.66 84.06 -81.57
N LYS A 704 -216.63 82.88 -80.91
CA LYS A 704 -216.85 81.50 -81.46
C LYS A 704 -215.70 80.92 -82.32
N GLN A 705 -215.30 79.64 -82.28
CA GLN A 705 -215.73 78.36 -81.65
C GLN A 705 -217.03 77.67 -82.12
N GLN A 706 -216.86 76.61 -82.96
CA GLN A 706 -217.39 75.25 -82.71
C GLN A 706 -216.69 74.21 -83.63
N ALA A 707 -215.96 73.24 -83.06
CA ALA A 707 -215.20 72.21 -83.80
C ALA A 707 -214.82 71.00 -82.90
N THR A 708 -214.43 69.86 -83.50
CA THR A 708 -214.08 68.59 -82.80
C THR A 708 -213.02 67.76 -83.56
N LYS A 709 -212.30 66.84 -82.88
CA LYS A 709 -211.38 65.84 -83.47
C LYS A 709 -211.35 64.53 -82.66
N PHE A 710 -210.71 63.49 -83.21
CA PHE A 710 -210.57 62.13 -82.64
C PHE A 710 -209.20 61.50 -83.03
N TYR A 711 -208.78 60.41 -82.37
CA TYR A 711 -207.50 59.70 -82.65
C TYR A 711 -207.54 58.21 -82.22
N SER A 712 -206.42 57.47 -82.30
CA SER A 712 -206.36 56.01 -82.02
C SER A 712 -205.00 55.54 -81.47
N SER A 713 -204.87 54.23 -81.16
CA SER A 713 -203.73 53.62 -80.44
C SER A 713 -203.32 52.24 -81.02
N ALA A 714 -202.32 51.57 -80.43
CA ALA A 714 -201.68 50.34 -80.95
C ALA A 714 -201.34 49.29 -79.85
N THR A 715 -201.00 48.06 -80.27
CA THR A 715 -200.81 46.82 -79.49
C THR A 715 -199.90 45.85 -80.28
N SER A 716 -199.08 44.94 -79.72
CA SER A 716 -198.63 44.65 -78.33
C SER A 716 -197.30 43.84 -78.42
N ASN A 717 -196.75 43.31 -77.31
CA ASN A 717 -195.57 42.42 -77.33
C ASN A 717 -195.62 41.29 -76.27
N GLU A 718 -194.71 40.31 -76.39
CA GLU A 718 -194.56 39.03 -75.66
C GLU A 718 -193.05 38.66 -75.61
N LYS A 719 -192.45 37.91 -74.68
CA LYS A 719 -192.93 37.22 -73.46
C LYS A 719 -191.83 36.94 -72.38
N PRO A 720 -190.57 36.54 -72.71
CA PRO A 720 -189.69 35.90 -71.71
C PRO A 720 -189.16 36.85 -70.61
N ILE A 721 -188.83 36.48 -69.35
CA ILE A 721 -188.50 35.17 -68.70
C ILE A 721 -187.08 34.67 -69.06
N VAL A 722 -186.13 34.39 -68.16
CA VAL A 722 -185.90 34.64 -66.71
C VAL A 722 -184.40 34.30 -66.47
N THR A 723 -183.60 34.76 -65.49
CA THR A 723 -183.75 35.41 -64.16
C THR A 723 -182.55 36.38 -64.02
N GLN A 724 -182.48 37.42 -63.18
CA GLN A 724 -183.43 37.93 -62.17
C GLN A 724 -183.34 39.46 -62.04
N ASP A 725 -182.10 39.95 -61.94
CA ASP A 725 -181.67 41.20 -61.31
C ASP A 725 -180.24 41.50 -61.80
N LYS A 726 -179.67 42.71 -61.72
CA LYS A 726 -180.16 44.05 -61.31
C LYS A 726 -179.30 45.07 -62.08
N GLY A 727 -179.69 46.32 -62.30
CA GLY A 727 -180.88 47.08 -61.91
C GLY A 727 -180.58 48.56 -62.13
N ILE A 728 -181.59 49.42 -62.32
CA ILE A 728 -181.41 50.72 -63.03
C ILE A 728 -181.01 50.41 -64.49
N VAL A 729 -180.18 51.25 -65.15
CA VAL A 729 -179.68 51.08 -66.54
C VAL A 729 -180.75 50.87 -67.67
N PRO A 730 -181.91 51.56 -67.70
CA PRO A 730 -183.08 50.99 -68.37
C PRO A 730 -183.32 51.19 -69.88
N ASP A 731 -182.71 52.03 -70.73
CA ASP A 731 -181.44 52.78 -70.87
C ASP A 731 -180.24 52.08 -71.54
N VAL A 732 -180.11 50.75 -71.48
CA VAL A 732 -179.17 49.98 -72.34
C VAL A 732 -179.76 48.71 -73.00
N GLU A 733 -181.09 48.55 -72.96
CA GLU A 733 -181.75 47.27 -73.19
C GLU A 733 -181.84 46.81 -74.68
N LYS A 734 -180.78 46.09 -75.11
CA LYS A 734 -180.80 44.73 -75.75
C LYS A 734 -181.74 44.45 -76.97
N LEU A 735 -181.27 43.79 -78.06
CA LEU A 735 -181.96 42.74 -78.89
C LEU A 735 -181.44 42.52 -80.38
N ALA A 736 -181.37 41.24 -80.83
CA ALA A 736 -181.50 40.60 -82.20
C ALA A 736 -180.75 41.15 -83.48
N GLU A 737 -180.72 40.51 -84.67
CA GLU A 737 -181.47 39.35 -85.21
C GLU A 737 -180.73 38.54 -86.32
N CYS A 738 -180.51 37.22 -86.13
CA CYS A 738 -180.04 36.25 -87.16
C CYS A 738 -180.16 34.79 -86.65
N GLN A 739 -180.63 33.73 -87.33
CA GLN A 739 -181.21 33.52 -88.68
C GLN A 739 -180.30 33.01 -89.85
N LYS A 740 -179.63 31.85 -89.67
CA LYS A 740 -178.87 31.04 -90.69
C LYS A 740 -177.53 31.70 -91.13
N THR A 741 -176.52 31.04 -91.73
CA THR A 741 -176.53 29.90 -92.67
C THR A 741 -175.21 29.10 -92.68
N ILE A 742 -175.29 27.77 -92.46
CA ILE A 742 -174.47 26.66 -93.03
C ILE A 742 -172.95 26.93 -93.19
N ALA A 743 -172.04 26.38 -92.38
CA ALA A 743 -171.64 24.96 -92.32
C ALA A 743 -171.09 24.35 -93.64
N SER A 744 -171.00 25.14 -94.71
CA SER A 744 -170.51 24.76 -96.04
C SER A 744 -170.68 26.01 -96.91
N LEU A 745 -169.79 27.01 -96.84
CA LEU A 745 -168.43 26.96 -96.29
C LEU A 745 -168.35 27.37 -94.80
N ASN A 746 -167.20 27.12 -94.18
CA ASN A 746 -166.85 27.48 -92.79
C ASN A 746 -167.65 26.77 -91.67
N HIS A 747 -168.03 25.50 -91.90
CA HIS A 747 -167.62 24.46 -90.94
C HIS A 747 -166.21 24.00 -91.35
N GLN A 748 -165.33 23.53 -90.46
CA GLN A 748 -165.31 23.63 -89.00
C GLN A 748 -163.96 23.06 -88.51
N LEU A 749 -163.51 23.47 -87.31
CA LEU A 749 -162.63 22.69 -86.42
C LEU A 749 -161.19 22.40 -86.93
N LYS A 750 -160.19 22.08 -86.09
CA LYS A 750 -159.85 22.39 -84.68
C LYS A 750 -158.47 21.71 -84.42
N LEU A 751 -157.80 22.06 -83.31
CA LEU A 751 -156.67 21.31 -82.69
C LEU A 751 -155.33 21.40 -83.45
N LEU A 752 -154.16 21.63 -82.83
CA LEU A 752 -153.71 21.99 -81.46
C LEU A 752 -152.47 22.91 -81.66
N SER A 753 -152.20 23.98 -80.90
CA SER A 753 -151.90 24.10 -79.45
C SER A 753 -150.59 23.44 -79.01
N ASN A 754 -149.74 24.05 -78.17
CA ASN A 754 -149.68 25.44 -77.64
C ASN A 754 -148.18 25.90 -77.69
N PHE A 755 -147.58 26.88 -76.99
CA PHE A 755 -147.78 27.57 -75.70
C PHE A 755 -147.33 29.06 -75.85
N ASP A 756 -147.53 30.04 -74.96
CA ASP A 756 -147.49 30.18 -73.48
C ASP A 756 -146.06 30.08 -72.87
N GLU A 757 -145.56 30.98 -72.00
CA GLU A 757 -146.10 32.25 -71.46
C GLU A 757 -145.11 33.44 -71.71
N PHE A 758 -144.49 34.25 -70.82
CA PHE A 758 -144.42 34.40 -69.35
C PHE A 758 -144.12 35.89 -68.96
N MET A 759 -143.95 36.20 -67.67
CA MET A 759 -144.04 37.52 -67.02
C MET A 759 -142.68 38.04 -66.50
N LEU A 760 -142.34 39.33 -66.33
CA LEU A 760 -142.83 40.70 -66.70
C LEU A 760 -141.59 41.63 -66.45
N GLU A 761 -141.50 42.98 -66.52
CA GLU A 761 -142.34 44.20 -66.68
C GLU A 761 -141.36 45.34 -67.16
N THR A 762 -141.64 46.59 -67.57
CA THR A 762 -142.83 47.47 -67.73
C THR A 762 -142.58 48.42 -68.93
N ASP A 763 -143.57 49.22 -69.34
CA ASP A 763 -143.59 50.07 -70.54
C ASP A 763 -143.06 51.53 -70.37
N LYS A 764 -142.48 52.27 -71.36
CA LYS A 764 -142.87 52.68 -72.77
C LYS A 764 -143.86 53.89 -72.81
N PRO A 765 -144.25 54.53 -73.96
CA PRO A 765 -143.81 54.50 -75.40
C PRO A 765 -143.30 55.90 -75.91
N GLU A 766 -142.71 56.19 -77.10
CA GLU A 766 -142.82 55.82 -78.54
C GLU A 766 -143.78 56.68 -79.42
N SER A 767 -143.46 57.06 -80.69
CA SER A 767 -142.14 57.08 -81.38
C SER A 767 -141.92 58.01 -82.62
N PRO A 768 -142.64 57.94 -83.78
CA PRO A 768 -141.91 57.95 -85.07
C PRO A 768 -142.38 58.89 -86.21
N ASN A 769 -141.48 59.23 -87.16
CA ASN A 769 -141.63 58.94 -88.61
C ASN A 769 -140.33 59.23 -89.42
N GLY A 770 -139.97 58.35 -90.38
CA GLY A 770 -138.68 58.30 -91.12
C GLY A 770 -138.83 58.26 -92.65
N GLU A 771 -137.92 57.71 -93.48
CA GLU A 771 -136.69 56.91 -93.21
C GLU A 771 -135.38 57.74 -93.35
N PHE A 772 -134.42 57.62 -94.31
CA PHE A 772 -134.14 56.80 -95.51
C PHE A 772 -132.64 57.05 -95.92
N SER A 773 -131.87 56.29 -96.72
CA SER A 773 -131.99 54.99 -97.44
C SER A 773 -130.59 54.49 -97.91
N ALA A 774 -130.50 53.31 -98.54
CA ALA A 774 -129.33 52.76 -99.30
C ALA A 774 -128.02 52.51 -98.46
N SER A 775 -126.85 52.04 -98.94
CA SER A 775 -126.27 51.81 -100.29
C SER A 775 -125.31 50.58 -100.35
N LEU A 776 -124.88 50.15 -101.55
CA LEU A 776 -123.96 49.03 -101.88
C LEU A 776 -123.21 49.36 -103.22
N PRO A 777 -122.19 48.60 -103.75
CA PRO A 777 -121.65 47.26 -103.41
C PRO A 777 -120.10 47.31 -103.10
N ASN A 778 -119.11 46.45 -103.45
CA ASN A 778 -118.94 45.33 -104.40
C ASN A 778 -117.83 44.28 -103.98
N THR A 779 -117.00 43.78 -104.91
CA THR A 779 -116.32 42.45 -104.89
C THR A 779 -114.79 42.37 -104.62
N GLU A 780 -114.40 41.59 -103.58
CA GLU A 780 -113.30 40.55 -103.51
C GLU A 780 -111.79 40.99 -103.46
N GLN A 781 -110.72 40.23 -103.07
CA GLN A 781 -110.35 38.87 -102.51
C GLN A 781 -108.82 38.94 -102.08
N THR A 782 -108.05 38.16 -101.25
CA THR A 782 -108.05 37.02 -100.26
C THR A 782 -106.99 37.34 -99.13
N GLY A 783 -106.28 36.51 -98.31
CA GLY A 783 -106.16 35.05 -98.00
C GLY A 783 -104.75 34.60 -97.48
N ASN A 784 -104.64 33.39 -96.85
CA ASN A 784 -103.41 32.55 -96.56
C ASN A 784 -102.49 32.89 -95.34
N LEU A 785 -101.57 32.04 -94.76
CA LEU A 785 -101.43 30.56 -94.47
C LEU A 785 -100.16 30.24 -93.58
N LYS A 786 -100.16 29.14 -92.77
CA LYS A 786 -98.97 28.36 -92.20
C LYS A 786 -98.10 29.07 -91.11
N LEU A 787 -97.16 28.50 -90.30
CA LEU A 787 -96.60 27.17 -89.83
C LEU A 787 -95.83 27.42 -88.47
N SER A 788 -95.02 26.62 -87.72
CA SER A 788 -94.33 25.28 -87.72
C SER A 788 -94.09 24.73 -86.26
N THR A 789 -93.19 23.74 -85.97
CA THR A 789 -92.95 23.18 -84.58
C THR A 789 -91.64 22.35 -84.37
N SER A 790 -91.28 22.02 -83.09
CA SER A 790 -90.27 21.03 -82.58
C SER A 790 -88.79 21.49 -82.43
N LEU A 791 -87.84 20.90 -81.64
CA LEU A 791 -87.76 19.69 -80.76
C LEU A 791 -86.77 19.90 -79.54
N ALA A 792 -86.09 18.86 -78.97
CA ALA A 792 -85.29 18.86 -77.71
C ALA A 792 -84.03 17.93 -77.71
N GLY A 793 -83.18 17.92 -76.66
CA GLY A 793 -82.02 16.99 -76.49
C GLY A 793 -81.21 17.07 -75.16
N GLN A 794 -80.44 16.02 -74.82
CA GLN A 794 -79.57 15.82 -73.62
C GLN A 794 -78.14 15.39 -74.05
N PRO A 795 -77.08 15.38 -73.19
CA PRO A 795 -76.56 14.09 -72.64
C PRO A 795 -75.79 14.20 -71.28
N GLU A 796 -74.99 13.16 -70.95
CA GLU A 796 -74.26 12.88 -69.68
C GLU A 796 -72.76 13.26 -69.70
N PHE A 797 -72.01 13.11 -68.58
CA PHE A 797 -70.80 12.23 -68.43
C PHE A 797 -69.95 12.42 -67.13
N SER A 798 -69.75 11.31 -66.40
CA SER A 798 -68.59 10.78 -65.61
C SER A 798 -67.59 11.59 -64.74
N CYS A 799 -67.21 10.95 -63.63
CA CYS A 799 -65.97 11.12 -62.82
C CYS A 799 -64.85 10.14 -63.33
N PRO A 800 -63.55 10.19 -62.91
CA PRO A 800 -63.15 9.63 -61.59
C PRO A 800 -61.83 10.12 -60.90
N SER A 801 -61.81 10.00 -59.57
CA SER A 801 -60.75 9.52 -58.65
C SER A 801 -59.23 9.63 -58.95
N ARG A 802 -58.50 10.28 -58.03
CA ARG A 802 -57.22 9.89 -57.35
C ARG A 802 -56.70 11.09 -56.51
N LYS A 803 -55.89 10.98 -55.45
CA LYS A 803 -55.09 9.87 -54.89
C LYS A 803 -54.80 10.14 -53.39
N ASP A 804 -54.64 9.12 -52.57
CA ASP A 804 -54.15 9.25 -51.19
C ASP A 804 -52.64 9.57 -51.13
N CYS A 805 -52.19 10.24 -50.07
CA CYS A 805 -50.84 10.09 -49.51
C CYS A 805 -50.81 10.49 -48.02
N VAL A 806 -49.91 9.89 -47.25
CA VAL A 806 -49.82 10.05 -45.77
C VAL A 806 -48.49 10.67 -45.36
N THR A 807 -48.54 11.83 -44.69
CA THR A 807 -47.54 12.47 -43.80
C THR A 807 -48.22 13.73 -43.20
N GLU A 808 -47.93 14.24 -42.01
CA GLU A 808 -46.93 13.92 -40.97
C GLU A 808 -47.37 14.49 -39.59
N ILE A 809 -46.92 13.85 -38.50
CA ILE A 809 -46.59 14.44 -37.18
C ILE A 809 -47.72 15.02 -36.27
N LEU A 810 -47.57 14.70 -34.96
CA LEU A 810 -48.33 15.14 -33.76
C LEU A 810 -49.79 14.65 -33.64
#